data_AF-A0A917R4T2-F1
#
_entry.id   AF-A0A917R4T2-F1
#
_cell.length_a   1.000
_cell.length_b   1.000
_cell.length_c   1.000
_cell.angle_alpha   90.00
_cell.angle_beta   90.00
_cell.angle_gamma   90.00
#
_symmetry.space_group_name_H-M   'P 1'
#
loop_
_entity.id
_entity.type
_entity.pdbx_description
1 polymer ?
#
loop_
_entity_poly.entity_id
_entity_poly.type
_entity_poly.pdbx_seq_one_letter_code
_entity_poly.pdbx_strand_id
1 'polypeptide(L)'
;MLFDEAHSESWTIRREVAEAINPAHPDDNSYARAAQVLCGLGHTVTAHTEGPITSAVLNAYDVFVIAHPSADRWERTTGLGSPVLPTEEIDAIERYVAEGGGLIVLAECEQEKYGNNLAELLARFGVGIEHTTVQDPGARFNGVATWVLGRPVPGSADDLTAGAREACFYRAGVLTPPPGATVLFETSATADPAGRALALALRHGEGRVVVFADSDLFGDDSIDDLRHARLWGNVVTWAARVPAAVAGGRTPDAAFATLKAAVEQLRPLTAKDGSVADAAAASPIVDRVAAAVEALAHRFPHDRDYLAAVVTDLRKWQATGFGVPDFLDSLNAFHPDTQRIDGLEHLVVFPMYTQNGNPARNLEAVWIRTVWPGWLAELERDRYDNPMFVPITFVDFTAGYDTNSAVLFPETVAVRETPPRFTWGAIFCDREAARFRSVSRAAADILKLALPPDAARLLSSQELAQDTFVLWDLVHDRTHSHGDLPFDPFMIKQRMPYWLYSLEELRCDLTAFGEAVALEEQGVPHARYVQYAVLFDRLFRFPITGERVRNYDGLGGQLLFAYLHRNDVIRWTDNRLSIDWDRVAGCVADLRGEVEKLYRDGIDRAKLAHWLAAHRLVASYVAPHPASVWNRGADALPVEGFPKAVVDAVLPDEFPLSMFYEALRRKLSGVIEATKGIRA
;
A
#
# COMPACT_ATOMS: atom_id res chain seq x y z
N MET A 1 -5.55 -17.28 -11.38
CA MET A 1 -6.53 -17.00 -12.46
C MET A 1 -6.58 -18.19 -13.38
N LEU A 2 -7.77 -18.49 -13.88
CA LEU A 2 -8.00 -19.60 -14.81
C LEU A 2 -8.55 -19.05 -16.12
N PHE A 3 -7.88 -19.31 -17.23
CA PHE A 3 -8.40 -19.08 -18.57
C PHE A 3 -9.02 -20.37 -19.09
N ASP A 4 -10.25 -20.30 -19.58
CA ASP A 4 -10.83 -21.42 -20.30
C ASP A 4 -10.12 -21.61 -21.63
N GLU A 5 -9.77 -22.85 -21.94
CA GLU A 5 -9.27 -23.30 -23.24
C GLU A 5 -9.85 -24.67 -23.63
N ALA A 6 -10.81 -25.17 -22.85
CA ALA A 6 -11.40 -26.50 -23.00
C ALA A 6 -12.73 -26.48 -23.78
N HIS A 7 -13.20 -25.30 -24.19
CA HIS A 7 -14.48 -25.06 -24.86
C HIS A 7 -14.29 -24.39 -26.22
N SER A 8 -13.26 -24.81 -26.95
CA SER A 8 -12.99 -24.38 -28.33
C SER A 8 -12.75 -22.87 -28.43
N GLU A 9 -11.99 -22.33 -27.48
CA GLU A 9 -11.61 -20.92 -27.42
C GLU A 9 -10.77 -20.52 -28.62
N SER A 10 -11.05 -19.34 -29.14
CA SER A 10 -10.30 -18.74 -30.25
C SER A 10 -8.99 -18.11 -29.77
N TRP A 11 -8.86 -17.87 -28.47
CA TRP A 11 -7.67 -17.30 -27.83
C TRP A 11 -7.06 -18.27 -26.83
N THR A 12 -5.72 -18.31 -26.79
CA THR A 12 -4.98 -19.16 -25.86
C THR A 12 -3.84 -18.39 -25.21
N ILE A 13 -3.60 -18.62 -23.92
CA ILE A 13 -2.41 -18.10 -23.22
C ILE A 13 -1.16 -18.95 -23.48
N ARG A 14 -1.31 -20.07 -24.22
CA ARG A 14 -0.24 -20.99 -24.59
C ARG A 14 0.27 -20.68 -25.99
N ARG A 15 1.44 -20.04 -26.06
CA ARG A 15 2.00 -19.54 -27.32
C ARG A 15 2.15 -20.65 -28.38
N GLU A 16 2.59 -21.83 -27.97
CA GLU A 16 2.78 -22.97 -28.84
C GLU A 16 1.47 -23.46 -29.47
N VAL A 17 0.34 -23.28 -28.79
CA VAL A 17 -0.99 -23.60 -29.33
C VAL A 17 -1.42 -22.55 -30.34
N ALA A 18 -1.21 -21.27 -30.05
CA ALA A 18 -1.48 -20.18 -31.00
C ALA A 18 -0.69 -20.37 -32.31
N GLU A 19 0.58 -20.76 -32.22
CA GLU A 19 1.45 -21.09 -33.37
C GLU A 19 0.97 -22.31 -34.16
N ALA A 20 0.34 -23.28 -33.50
CA ALA A 20 -0.22 -24.46 -34.16
C ALA A 20 -1.52 -24.13 -34.91
N ILE A 21 -2.42 -23.35 -34.30
CA ILE A 21 -3.75 -23.06 -34.86
C ILE A 21 -3.69 -21.95 -35.89
N ASN A 22 -2.78 -20.97 -35.73
CA ASN A 22 -2.54 -19.91 -36.70
C ASN A 22 -1.05 -19.69 -37.03
N PRO A 23 -0.42 -20.59 -37.80
CA PRO A 23 1.02 -20.51 -38.09
C PRO A 23 1.48 -19.25 -38.83
N ALA A 24 0.58 -18.60 -39.57
CA ALA A 24 0.90 -17.39 -40.34
C ALA A 24 0.89 -16.13 -39.46
N HIS A 25 -0.07 -16.07 -38.53
CA HIS A 25 -0.31 -14.92 -37.66
C HIS A 25 -0.72 -15.42 -36.26
N PRO A 26 0.20 -16.02 -35.49
CA PRO A 26 -0.13 -16.58 -34.19
C PRO A 26 -0.59 -15.53 -33.16
N ASP A 27 -0.20 -14.27 -33.34
CA ASP A 27 -0.58 -13.18 -32.45
C ASP A 27 -2.10 -12.94 -32.46
N ASP A 28 -2.77 -13.21 -33.59
CA ASP A 28 -4.24 -13.11 -33.78
C ASP A 28 -5.04 -14.17 -32.98
N ASN A 29 -4.36 -15.08 -32.28
CA ASN A 29 -4.98 -16.11 -31.44
C ASN A 29 -4.26 -16.27 -30.09
N SER A 30 -3.32 -15.37 -29.75
CA SER A 30 -2.50 -15.50 -28.56
C SER A 30 -2.79 -14.40 -27.54
N TYR A 31 -2.93 -14.82 -26.28
CA TYR A 31 -3.00 -13.98 -25.07
C TYR A 31 -1.78 -14.20 -24.17
N ALA A 32 -0.67 -14.71 -24.73
CA ALA A 32 0.53 -15.00 -23.94
C ALA A 32 1.10 -13.74 -23.29
N ARG A 33 1.08 -12.59 -23.98
CA ARG A 33 1.47 -11.30 -23.41
C ARG A 33 0.47 -10.81 -22.37
N ALA A 34 -0.84 -10.95 -22.61
CA ALA A 34 -1.85 -10.60 -21.63
C ALA A 34 -1.67 -11.39 -20.32
N ALA A 35 -1.32 -12.68 -20.40
CA ALA A 35 -0.94 -13.49 -19.24
C ALA A 35 0.36 -13.00 -18.57
N GLN A 36 1.39 -12.63 -19.36
CA GLN A 36 2.66 -12.09 -18.83
C GLN A 36 2.46 -10.77 -18.07
N VAL A 37 1.61 -9.86 -18.58
CA VAL A 37 1.24 -8.62 -17.89
C VAL A 37 0.69 -8.93 -16.49
N LEU A 38 -0.20 -9.92 -16.39
CA LEU A 38 -0.79 -10.33 -15.11
C LEU A 38 0.22 -10.98 -14.17
N CYS A 39 1.12 -11.82 -14.70
CA CYS A 39 2.23 -12.38 -13.92
C CYS A 39 3.13 -11.28 -13.35
N GLY A 40 3.42 -10.23 -14.12
CA GLY A 40 4.15 -9.06 -13.65
C GLY A 40 3.44 -8.28 -12.52
N LEU A 41 2.11 -8.34 -12.48
CA LEU A 41 1.29 -7.80 -11.39
C LEU A 41 1.16 -8.76 -10.18
N GLY A 42 1.84 -9.91 -10.23
CA GLY A 42 1.84 -10.91 -9.15
C GLY A 42 0.72 -11.95 -9.24
N HIS A 43 -0.05 -11.99 -10.33
CA HIS A 43 -1.05 -13.04 -10.51
C HIS A 43 -0.41 -14.35 -10.98
N THR A 44 -0.88 -15.48 -10.45
CA THR A 44 -0.66 -16.79 -11.08
C THR A 44 -1.72 -17.02 -12.14
N VAL A 45 -1.31 -17.35 -13.36
CA VAL A 45 -2.21 -17.58 -14.50
C VAL A 45 -2.08 -19.03 -14.97
N THR A 46 -3.21 -19.72 -15.16
CA THR A 46 -3.27 -21.10 -15.64
C THR A 46 -4.34 -21.25 -16.73
N ALA A 47 -4.15 -22.22 -17.62
CA ALA A 47 -5.13 -22.60 -18.64
C ALA A 47 -5.92 -23.84 -18.17
N HIS A 48 -7.22 -23.82 -18.37
CA HIS A 48 -8.12 -24.97 -18.21
C HIS A 48 -8.24 -25.67 -19.56
N THR A 49 -7.59 -26.83 -19.72
CA THR A 49 -7.46 -27.47 -21.04
C THR A 49 -8.31 -28.72 -21.20
N GLU A 50 -8.94 -29.22 -20.14
CA GLU A 50 -9.71 -30.45 -20.18
C GLU A 50 -10.78 -30.54 -19.10
N GLY A 51 -11.86 -31.27 -19.40
CA GLY A 51 -12.93 -31.55 -18.46
C GLY A 51 -13.89 -30.38 -18.23
N PRO A 52 -14.99 -30.65 -17.50
CA PRO A 52 -16.06 -29.67 -17.31
C PRO A 52 -15.69 -28.55 -16.33
N ILE A 53 -16.26 -27.36 -16.50
CA ILE A 53 -16.17 -26.29 -15.51
C ILE A 53 -17.05 -26.61 -14.29
N THR A 54 -16.41 -26.97 -13.17
CA THR A 54 -17.10 -27.28 -11.91
C THR A 54 -16.72 -26.31 -10.80
N SER A 55 -17.56 -26.19 -9.77
CA SER A 55 -17.24 -25.36 -8.59
C SER A 55 -15.93 -25.76 -7.93
N ALA A 56 -15.56 -27.06 -7.94
CA ALA A 56 -14.30 -27.53 -7.38
C ALA A 56 -13.09 -26.99 -8.14
N VAL A 57 -13.18 -26.91 -9.48
CA VAL A 57 -12.14 -26.32 -10.33
C VAL A 57 -12.06 -24.82 -10.07
N LEU A 58 -13.20 -24.12 -10.12
CA LEU A 58 -13.24 -22.65 -10.00
C LEU A 58 -12.82 -22.14 -8.62
N ASN A 59 -13.14 -22.87 -7.55
CA ASN A 59 -12.85 -22.42 -6.18
C ASN A 59 -11.35 -22.30 -5.84
N ALA A 60 -10.47 -22.88 -6.64
CA ALA A 60 -9.03 -22.72 -6.52
C ALA A 60 -8.51 -21.38 -7.10
N TYR A 61 -9.36 -20.59 -7.75
CA TYR A 61 -8.96 -19.40 -8.49
C TYR A 61 -9.80 -18.17 -8.12
N ASP A 62 -9.17 -16.98 -8.16
CA ASP A 62 -9.85 -15.72 -7.87
C ASP A 62 -10.62 -15.12 -9.06
N VAL A 63 -10.22 -15.47 -10.28
CA VAL A 63 -10.84 -15.03 -11.54
C VAL A 63 -10.86 -16.19 -12.53
N PHE A 64 -12.00 -16.35 -13.20
CA PHE A 64 -12.20 -17.18 -14.38
C PHE A 64 -12.42 -16.31 -15.62
N VAL A 65 -11.74 -16.63 -16.72
CA VAL A 65 -11.78 -15.88 -17.99
C VAL A 65 -12.27 -16.79 -19.10
N ILE A 66 -13.29 -16.35 -19.84
CA ILE A 66 -13.80 -17.03 -21.05
C ILE A 66 -13.49 -16.14 -22.25
N ALA A 67 -12.62 -16.63 -23.13
CA ALA A 67 -12.05 -15.86 -24.23
C ALA A 67 -12.57 -16.36 -25.59
N HIS A 68 -13.80 -15.96 -25.93
CA HIS A 68 -14.42 -16.22 -27.23
C HIS A 68 -14.39 -17.70 -27.70
N PRO A 69 -15.13 -18.62 -27.03
CA PRO A 69 -15.42 -19.95 -27.55
C PRO A 69 -16.10 -19.88 -28.91
N SER A 70 -15.66 -20.67 -29.87
CA SER A 70 -16.17 -20.63 -31.24
C SER A 70 -16.16 -22.01 -31.89
N ALA A 71 -17.04 -22.23 -32.86
CA ALA A 71 -16.97 -23.39 -33.73
C ALA A 71 -15.89 -23.17 -34.82
N ASP A 72 -15.09 -24.20 -35.09
CA ASP A 72 -13.96 -24.21 -36.05
C ASP A 72 -14.30 -23.75 -37.48
N ARG A 73 -15.59 -23.74 -37.85
CA ARG A 73 -16.03 -23.24 -39.16
C ARG A 73 -15.91 -21.71 -39.28
N TRP A 74 -15.80 -20.98 -38.17
CA TRP A 74 -15.77 -19.53 -38.11
C TRP A 74 -14.43 -18.98 -37.66
N GLU A 75 -13.87 -19.57 -36.61
CA GLU A 75 -12.59 -19.15 -36.04
C GLU A 75 -11.59 -20.31 -36.00
N ARG A 76 -10.31 -19.97 -35.85
CA ARG A 76 -9.27 -20.94 -35.50
C ARG A 76 -9.26 -21.06 -33.98
N THR A 77 -9.42 -22.27 -33.47
CA THR A 77 -9.65 -22.51 -32.04
C THR A 77 -8.61 -23.47 -31.48
N THR A 78 -8.56 -23.63 -30.16
CA THR A 78 -7.75 -24.67 -29.49
C THR A 78 -8.08 -26.09 -29.96
N GLY A 79 -9.25 -26.30 -30.58
CA GLY A 79 -9.73 -27.61 -31.02
C GLY A 79 -10.11 -28.54 -29.88
N LEU A 80 -10.28 -28.00 -28.67
CA LEU A 80 -10.62 -28.76 -27.46
C LEU A 80 -12.10 -28.57 -27.12
N GLY A 81 -12.80 -29.68 -26.87
CA GLY A 81 -14.19 -29.66 -26.40
C GLY A 81 -15.19 -29.05 -27.38
N SER A 82 -16.12 -28.25 -26.86
CA SER A 82 -17.27 -27.68 -27.57
C SER A 82 -17.46 -26.22 -27.18
N PRO A 83 -17.82 -25.32 -28.12
CA PRO A 83 -18.10 -23.91 -27.80
C PRO A 83 -19.36 -23.68 -26.96
N VAL A 84 -20.15 -24.73 -26.74
CA VAL A 84 -21.36 -24.68 -25.92
C VAL A 84 -21.04 -25.16 -24.51
N LEU A 85 -21.24 -24.28 -23.53
CA LEU A 85 -21.20 -24.58 -22.10
C LEU A 85 -22.50 -25.30 -21.67
N PRO A 86 -22.46 -26.51 -21.12
CA PRO A 86 -23.63 -27.17 -20.56
C PRO A 86 -24.29 -26.35 -19.44
N THR A 87 -25.59 -26.56 -19.21
CA THR A 87 -26.34 -25.85 -18.14
C THR A 87 -25.66 -26.02 -16.78
N GLU A 88 -25.11 -27.20 -16.49
CA GLU A 88 -24.44 -27.50 -15.22
C GLU A 88 -23.17 -26.64 -15.02
N GLU A 89 -22.46 -26.31 -16.10
CA GLU A 89 -21.28 -25.46 -16.07
C GLU A 89 -21.66 -23.99 -15.90
N ILE A 90 -22.70 -23.54 -16.61
CA ILE A 90 -23.28 -22.21 -16.42
C ILE A 90 -23.70 -22.01 -14.96
N ASP A 91 -24.41 -22.99 -14.37
CA ASP A 91 -24.84 -22.95 -12.97
C ASP A 91 -23.64 -22.97 -12.00
N ALA A 92 -22.54 -23.66 -12.35
CA ALA A 92 -21.32 -23.66 -11.55
C ALA A 92 -20.59 -22.31 -11.60
N ILE A 93 -20.52 -21.68 -12.77
CA ILE A 93 -19.95 -20.34 -12.96
C ILE A 93 -20.76 -19.28 -12.22
N GLU A 94 -22.10 -19.29 -12.35
CA GLU A 94 -22.98 -18.36 -11.65
C GLU A 94 -22.79 -18.46 -10.12
N ARG A 95 -22.76 -19.69 -9.58
CA ARG A 95 -22.52 -19.92 -8.16
C ARG A 95 -21.14 -19.45 -7.71
N TYR A 96 -20.10 -19.75 -8.48
CA TYR A 96 -18.74 -19.31 -8.19
C TYR A 96 -18.66 -17.78 -8.08
N VAL A 97 -19.30 -17.06 -9.00
CA VAL A 97 -19.38 -15.59 -8.94
C VAL A 97 -20.18 -15.15 -7.71
N ALA A 98 -21.37 -15.73 -7.47
CA ALA A 98 -22.18 -15.36 -6.30
C ALA A 98 -21.42 -15.53 -4.96
N GLU A 99 -20.52 -16.52 -4.87
CA GLU A 99 -19.66 -16.82 -3.72
C GLU A 99 -18.36 -15.98 -3.66
N GLY A 100 -18.21 -14.96 -4.51
CA GLY A 100 -17.08 -14.03 -4.47
C GLY A 100 -16.00 -14.25 -5.53
N GLY A 101 -16.24 -15.14 -6.50
CA GLY A 101 -15.38 -15.31 -7.67
C GLY A 101 -15.49 -14.14 -8.66
N GLY A 102 -14.43 -13.91 -9.45
CA GLY A 102 -14.43 -12.98 -10.57
C GLY A 102 -14.69 -13.70 -11.89
N LEU A 103 -15.57 -13.17 -12.74
CA LEU A 103 -15.78 -13.64 -14.11
C LEU A 103 -15.42 -12.54 -15.11
N ILE A 104 -14.63 -12.89 -16.13
CA ILE A 104 -14.39 -12.02 -17.28
C ILE A 104 -14.84 -12.77 -18.53
N VAL A 105 -15.72 -12.15 -19.32
CA VAL A 105 -16.19 -12.70 -20.59
C VAL A 105 -15.84 -11.77 -21.73
N LEU A 106 -15.17 -12.33 -22.74
CA LEU A 106 -14.82 -11.63 -23.97
C LEU A 106 -15.75 -12.15 -25.06
N ALA A 107 -16.76 -11.33 -25.36
CA ALA A 107 -17.69 -11.54 -26.47
C ALA A 107 -17.11 -10.96 -27.76
N GLU A 108 -17.87 -11.03 -28.85
CA GLU A 108 -17.41 -10.69 -30.19
C GLU A 108 -18.53 -10.06 -31.03
N CYS A 109 -18.18 -9.39 -32.14
CA CYS A 109 -19.17 -8.99 -33.15
C CYS A 109 -19.96 -10.17 -33.69
N GLU A 110 -21.19 -9.94 -34.14
CA GLU A 110 -22.00 -11.00 -34.77
C GLU A 110 -22.11 -12.28 -33.89
N GLN A 111 -22.17 -12.12 -32.56
CA GLN A 111 -22.05 -13.18 -31.55
C GLN A 111 -22.80 -14.50 -31.87
N GLU A 112 -24.05 -14.42 -32.34
CA GLU A 112 -24.86 -15.62 -32.65
C GLU A 112 -24.27 -16.58 -33.69
N LYS A 113 -23.35 -16.14 -34.57
CA LYS A 113 -22.83 -17.02 -35.62
C LYS A 113 -21.91 -18.12 -35.07
N TYR A 114 -21.16 -17.83 -34.00
CA TYR A 114 -20.03 -18.63 -33.53
C TYR A 114 -20.41 -19.97 -32.91
N GLY A 115 -21.69 -20.22 -32.64
CA GLY A 115 -22.16 -21.51 -32.12
C GLY A 115 -21.86 -21.73 -30.64
N ASN A 116 -21.45 -20.70 -29.92
CA ASN A 116 -21.39 -20.70 -28.45
C ASN A 116 -22.71 -20.25 -27.82
N ASN A 117 -22.82 -20.35 -26.49
CA ASN A 117 -23.96 -19.88 -25.71
C ASN A 117 -23.57 -18.83 -24.65
N LEU A 118 -22.62 -17.93 -24.97
CA LEU A 118 -22.26 -16.82 -24.06
C LEU A 118 -23.44 -15.92 -23.70
N ALA A 119 -24.40 -15.74 -24.61
CA ALA A 119 -25.62 -14.98 -24.34
C ALA A 119 -26.48 -15.64 -23.24
N GLU A 120 -26.51 -16.96 -23.15
CA GLU A 120 -27.21 -17.70 -22.09
C GLU A 120 -26.52 -17.54 -20.74
N LEU A 121 -25.18 -17.66 -20.73
CA LEU A 121 -24.37 -17.41 -19.53
C LEU A 121 -24.55 -15.98 -19.03
N LEU A 122 -24.38 -14.98 -19.90
CA LEU A 122 -24.47 -13.57 -19.51
C LEU A 122 -25.88 -13.14 -19.09
N ALA A 123 -26.93 -13.81 -19.59
CA ALA A 123 -28.30 -13.59 -19.14
C ALA A 123 -28.49 -13.90 -17.65
N ARG A 124 -27.71 -14.82 -17.05
CA ARG A 124 -27.71 -15.07 -15.58
C ARG A 124 -27.30 -13.84 -14.78
N PHE A 125 -26.49 -12.98 -15.38
CA PHE A 125 -26.03 -11.71 -14.79
C PHE A 125 -26.84 -10.50 -15.29
N GLY A 126 -27.89 -10.72 -16.09
CA GLY A 126 -28.71 -9.67 -16.68
C GLY A 126 -28.03 -8.87 -17.81
N VAL A 127 -26.90 -9.36 -18.33
CA VAL A 127 -26.16 -8.72 -19.42
C VAL A 127 -26.63 -9.29 -20.76
N GLY A 128 -27.02 -8.41 -21.69
CA GLY A 128 -27.30 -8.79 -23.07
C GLY A 128 -26.10 -8.60 -23.99
N ILE A 129 -25.97 -9.45 -25.01
CA ILE A 129 -25.03 -9.29 -26.13
C ILE A 129 -25.85 -9.16 -27.41
N GLU A 130 -25.54 -8.19 -28.26
CA GLU A 130 -26.21 -8.02 -29.55
C GLU A 130 -25.38 -8.56 -30.71
N HIS A 131 -26.05 -9.23 -31.65
CA HIS A 131 -25.46 -9.66 -32.91
C HIS A 131 -25.33 -8.46 -33.86
N THR A 132 -24.18 -7.78 -33.81
CA THR A 132 -23.86 -6.64 -34.69
C THR A 132 -22.34 -6.49 -34.84
N THR A 133 -21.91 -5.67 -35.79
CA THR A 133 -20.53 -5.15 -35.87
C THR A 133 -20.61 -3.64 -35.83
N VAL A 134 -19.99 -3.02 -34.82
CA VAL A 134 -19.98 -1.56 -34.72
C VAL A 134 -19.12 -0.96 -35.84
N GLN A 135 -19.61 0.14 -36.41
CA GLN A 135 -18.81 1.00 -37.30
C GLN A 135 -18.80 2.43 -36.80
N ASP A 136 -17.62 3.04 -36.69
CA ASP A 136 -17.47 4.45 -36.33
C ASP A 136 -16.47 5.14 -37.26
N PRO A 137 -16.92 5.75 -38.37
CA PRO A 137 -16.03 6.49 -39.23
C PRO A 137 -15.49 7.77 -38.56
N GLY A 138 -16.06 8.25 -37.44
CA GLY A 138 -15.66 9.48 -36.76
C GLY A 138 -14.62 9.27 -35.67
N ALA A 139 -14.77 8.23 -34.86
CA ALA A 139 -13.86 7.87 -33.76
C ALA A 139 -13.29 6.47 -33.96
N ARG A 140 -12.20 6.39 -34.72
CA ARG A 140 -11.56 5.13 -35.11
C ARG A 140 -10.05 5.13 -34.98
N PHE A 141 -9.49 3.96 -34.75
CA PHE A 141 -8.07 3.70 -34.75
C PHE A 141 -7.58 3.31 -36.16
N ASN A 142 -6.38 3.77 -36.52
CA ASN A 142 -5.71 3.51 -37.81
C ASN A 142 -6.58 3.69 -39.07
N GLY A 143 -7.62 4.53 -39.00
CA GLY A 143 -8.50 4.83 -40.12
C GLY A 143 -9.52 3.75 -40.47
N VAL A 144 -9.59 2.64 -39.74
CA VAL A 144 -10.48 1.49 -40.00
C VAL A 144 -11.80 1.67 -39.25
N ALA A 145 -12.94 1.74 -39.94
CA ALA A 145 -14.22 2.09 -39.31
C ALA A 145 -14.70 1.09 -38.24
N THR A 146 -14.30 -0.18 -38.31
CA THR A 146 -14.65 -1.18 -37.29
C THR A 146 -13.72 -1.16 -36.09
N TRP A 147 -12.58 -0.44 -36.17
CA TRP A 147 -11.62 -0.27 -35.07
C TRP A 147 -12.02 0.93 -34.22
N VAL A 148 -13.08 0.76 -33.45
CA VAL A 148 -13.81 1.82 -32.76
C VAL A 148 -13.03 2.29 -31.54
N LEU A 149 -12.78 3.60 -31.46
CA LEU A 149 -12.25 4.20 -30.23
C LEU A 149 -13.40 4.34 -29.22
N GLY A 150 -13.36 3.54 -28.16
CA GLY A 150 -14.35 3.57 -27.10
C GLY A 150 -14.31 4.90 -26.36
N ARG A 151 -15.49 5.50 -26.16
CA ARG A 151 -15.66 6.68 -25.31
C ARG A 151 -15.72 6.23 -23.85
N PRO A 152 -14.77 6.63 -22.98
CA PRO A 152 -14.83 6.26 -21.56
C PRO A 152 -16.07 6.88 -20.91
N VAL A 153 -16.76 6.09 -20.09
CA VAL A 153 -17.89 6.56 -19.29
C VAL A 153 -17.41 6.78 -17.85
N PRO A 154 -17.53 7.99 -17.29
CA PRO A 154 -17.14 8.24 -15.91
C PRO A 154 -17.94 7.38 -14.92
N GLY A 155 -17.27 6.47 -14.23
CA GLY A 155 -17.87 5.58 -13.22
C GLY A 155 -18.01 6.20 -11.83
N SER A 156 -18.61 5.44 -10.91
CA SER A 156 -18.73 5.78 -9.49
C SER A 156 -17.92 4.81 -8.61
N ALA A 157 -17.07 5.37 -7.74
CA ALA A 157 -16.18 4.75 -6.74
C ALA A 157 -14.91 4.06 -7.27
N ASP A 158 -15.01 2.97 -8.04
CA ASP A 158 -13.86 2.24 -8.58
C ASP A 158 -13.55 2.71 -10.02
N ASP A 159 -12.30 3.03 -10.30
CA ASP A 159 -11.86 3.59 -11.56
C ASP A 159 -11.15 2.54 -12.44
N LEU A 160 -11.92 1.62 -13.03
CA LEU A 160 -11.36 0.53 -13.84
C LEU A 160 -10.62 1.02 -15.09
N THR A 161 -10.87 2.26 -15.53
CA THR A 161 -10.18 2.88 -16.67
C THR A 161 -9.08 3.87 -16.25
N ALA A 162 -8.62 3.79 -14.99
CA ALA A 162 -7.50 4.58 -14.48
C ALA A 162 -6.20 4.32 -15.26
N GLY A 163 -5.65 5.37 -15.90
CA GLY A 163 -4.48 5.27 -16.78
C GLY A 163 -4.76 4.60 -18.13
N ALA A 164 -6.03 4.31 -18.45
CA ALA A 164 -6.46 3.67 -19.69
C ALA A 164 -7.80 4.27 -20.16
N ARG A 165 -7.81 5.58 -20.42
CA ARG A 165 -9.00 6.32 -20.88
C ARG A 165 -9.30 6.17 -22.37
N GLU A 166 -8.35 5.62 -23.11
CA GLU A 166 -8.46 5.35 -24.54
C GLU A 166 -8.29 3.85 -24.75
N ALA A 167 -9.24 3.24 -25.45
CA ALA A 167 -9.20 1.84 -25.84
C ALA A 167 -9.80 1.68 -27.24
N CYS A 168 -9.15 0.87 -28.07
CA CYS A 168 -9.62 0.50 -29.39
C CYS A 168 -10.32 -0.86 -29.32
N PHE A 169 -11.50 -0.93 -29.92
CA PHE A 169 -12.29 -2.14 -30.08
C PHE A 169 -12.31 -2.51 -31.56
N TYR A 170 -11.62 -3.57 -31.96
CA TYR A 170 -11.24 -3.85 -33.37
C TYR A 170 -12.38 -4.41 -34.21
N ARG A 171 -13.25 -5.22 -33.60
CA ARG A 171 -14.46 -5.75 -34.23
C ARG A 171 -15.55 -5.95 -33.19
N ALA A 172 -15.87 -4.91 -32.43
CA ALA A 172 -16.84 -5.07 -31.35
C ALA A 172 -18.28 -5.31 -31.83
N GLY A 173 -19.00 -6.14 -31.07
CA GLY A 173 -20.45 -6.07 -30.95
C GLY A 173 -20.88 -4.94 -30.00
N VAL A 174 -22.05 -5.06 -29.38
CA VAL A 174 -22.46 -4.17 -28.28
C VAL A 174 -23.16 -4.93 -27.16
N LEU A 175 -23.11 -4.36 -25.96
CA LEU A 175 -23.70 -4.92 -24.75
C LEU A 175 -24.95 -4.14 -24.34
N THR A 176 -25.87 -4.85 -23.69
CA THR A 176 -27.00 -4.25 -22.96
C THR A 176 -26.73 -4.39 -21.46
N PRO A 177 -26.43 -3.29 -20.74
CA PRO A 177 -26.13 -3.34 -19.32
C PRO A 177 -27.39 -3.58 -18.47
N PRO A 178 -27.33 -4.40 -17.41
CA PRO A 178 -28.39 -4.46 -16.41
C PRO A 178 -28.41 -3.17 -15.55
N PRO A 179 -29.52 -2.91 -14.83
CA PRO A 179 -29.56 -1.81 -13.86
C PRO A 179 -28.43 -1.92 -12.83
N GLY A 180 -27.69 -0.82 -12.63
CA GLY A 180 -26.59 -0.76 -11.66
C GLY A 180 -25.23 -1.26 -12.18
N ALA A 181 -25.13 -1.76 -13.42
CA ALA A 181 -23.84 -2.00 -14.04
C ALA A 181 -23.11 -0.68 -14.33
N THR A 182 -21.78 -0.72 -14.21
CA THR A 182 -20.89 0.37 -14.60
C THR A 182 -20.46 0.13 -16.04
N VAL A 183 -20.93 0.97 -16.97
CA VAL A 183 -20.38 1.00 -18.33
C VAL A 183 -18.98 1.61 -18.27
N LEU A 184 -18.00 0.96 -18.88
CA LEU A 184 -16.61 1.42 -18.92
C LEU A 184 -16.35 2.23 -20.18
N PHE A 185 -16.81 1.70 -21.31
CA PHE A 185 -16.70 2.33 -22.63
C PHE A 185 -18.01 2.20 -23.39
N GLU A 186 -18.33 3.20 -24.19
CA GLU A 186 -19.43 3.18 -25.14
C GLU A 186 -19.00 3.64 -26.53
N THR A 187 -19.79 3.29 -27.54
CA THR A 187 -19.63 3.80 -28.90
C THR A 187 -19.92 5.31 -28.95
N SER A 188 -19.27 6.03 -29.86
CA SER A 188 -19.46 7.47 -29.97
C SER A 188 -20.85 7.83 -30.51
N ALA A 189 -21.17 9.14 -30.53
CA ALA A 189 -22.39 9.65 -31.14
C ALA A 189 -22.44 9.47 -32.67
N THR A 190 -21.30 9.21 -33.32
CA THR A 190 -21.20 9.00 -34.79
C THR A 190 -21.10 7.54 -35.18
N ALA A 191 -21.04 6.63 -34.20
CA ALA A 191 -21.03 5.21 -34.46
C ALA A 191 -22.40 4.68 -34.91
N ASP A 192 -22.39 3.53 -35.58
CA ASP A 192 -23.56 2.70 -35.82
C ASP A 192 -23.35 1.33 -35.16
N PRO A 193 -24.10 1.00 -34.08
CA PRO A 193 -25.04 1.85 -33.35
C PRO A 193 -24.34 2.84 -32.39
N ALA A 194 -24.92 4.04 -32.21
CA ALA A 194 -24.39 5.11 -31.35
C ALA A 194 -24.74 4.96 -29.86
N GLY A 195 -23.83 5.38 -28.97
CA GLY A 195 -24.08 5.44 -27.52
C GLY A 195 -24.35 4.08 -26.86
N ARG A 196 -23.78 3.00 -27.42
CA ARG A 196 -23.98 1.63 -26.95
C ARG A 196 -22.78 1.15 -26.16
N ALA A 197 -23.00 0.34 -25.11
CA ALA A 197 -21.92 -0.15 -24.27
C ALA A 197 -21.00 -1.12 -25.04
N LEU A 198 -19.69 -0.90 -24.94
CA LEU A 198 -18.64 -1.75 -25.49
C LEU A 198 -18.00 -2.63 -24.39
N ALA A 199 -17.96 -2.12 -23.16
CA ALA A 199 -17.46 -2.84 -22.01
C ALA A 199 -18.24 -2.41 -20.75
N LEU A 200 -18.49 -3.35 -19.85
CA LEU A 200 -19.17 -3.09 -18.58
C LEU A 200 -18.64 -3.96 -17.44
N ALA A 201 -18.88 -3.50 -16.22
CA ALA A 201 -18.56 -4.20 -14.98
C ALA A 201 -19.77 -4.18 -14.04
N LEU A 202 -20.02 -5.28 -13.33
CA LEU A 202 -21.07 -5.36 -12.31
C LEU A 202 -20.68 -6.27 -11.15
N ARG A 203 -21.38 -6.09 -10.02
CA ARG A 203 -21.30 -6.99 -8.87
C ARG A 203 -22.48 -7.97 -8.92
N HIS A 204 -22.24 -9.22 -8.55
CA HIS A 204 -23.25 -10.27 -8.45
C HIS A 204 -22.96 -11.15 -7.24
N GLY A 205 -23.87 -11.15 -6.27
CA GLY A 205 -23.58 -11.68 -4.93
C GLY A 205 -22.35 -10.97 -4.33
N GLU A 206 -21.39 -11.74 -3.84
CA GLU A 206 -20.12 -11.23 -3.34
C GLU A 206 -19.06 -11.03 -4.44
N GLY A 207 -19.32 -11.55 -5.65
CA GLY A 207 -18.38 -11.54 -6.77
C GLY A 207 -18.61 -10.43 -7.77
N ARG A 208 -17.87 -10.53 -8.88
CA ARG A 208 -17.70 -9.47 -9.87
C ARG A 208 -17.67 -10.05 -11.27
N VAL A 209 -18.29 -9.34 -12.21
CA VAL A 209 -18.35 -9.72 -13.62
C VAL A 209 -17.88 -8.54 -14.47
N VAL A 210 -16.99 -8.80 -15.42
CA VAL A 210 -16.57 -7.84 -16.45
C VAL A 210 -16.85 -8.46 -17.81
N VAL A 211 -17.43 -7.67 -18.72
CA VAL A 211 -17.74 -8.11 -20.08
C VAL A 211 -17.21 -7.10 -21.08
N PHE A 212 -16.52 -7.59 -22.10
CA PHE A 212 -16.14 -6.82 -23.29
C PHE A 212 -16.87 -7.38 -24.50
N ALA A 213 -17.25 -6.50 -25.42
CA ALA A 213 -17.89 -6.86 -26.69
C ALA A 213 -16.87 -7.21 -27.80
N ASP A 214 -15.60 -7.34 -27.44
CA ASP A 214 -14.47 -7.56 -28.34
C ASP A 214 -13.45 -8.47 -27.66
N SER A 215 -13.02 -9.50 -28.39
CA SER A 215 -11.99 -10.43 -27.95
C SER A 215 -10.61 -10.13 -28.57
N ASP A 216 -10.51 -9.30 -29.61
CA ASP A 216 -9.23 -8.88 -30.19
C ASP A 216 -8.46 -7.92 -29.24
N LEU A 217 -9.18 -7.14 -28.42
CA LEU A 217 -8.64 -6.02 -27.63
C LEU A 217 -7.42 -6.35 -26.75
N PHE A 218 -7.31 -7.59 -26.26
CA PHE A 218 -6.20 -8.06 -25.41
C PHE A 218 -5.28 -9.08 -26.11
N GLY A 219 -5.42 -9.28 -27.43
CA GLY A 219 -4.56 -10.10 -28.27
C GLY A 219 -3.10 -9.66 -28.24
N ASP A 220 -2.16 -10.56 -28.48
CA ASP A 220 -0.73 -10.25 -28.50
C ASP A 220 -0.35 -9.21 -29.59
N ASP A 221 -1.22 -9.04 -30.60
CA ASP A 221 -1.15 -8.03 -31.66
C ASP A 221 -1.70 -6.64 -31.24
N SER A 222 -2.52 -6.59 -30.20
CA SER A 222 -3.31 -5.41 -29.80
C SER A 222 -3.09 -4.95 -28.36
N ILE A 223 -2.49 -5.77 -27.50
CA ILE A 223 -2.31 -5.48 -26.06
C ILE A 223 -1.40 -4.27 -25.79
N ASP A 224 -0.47 -4.00 -26.71
CA ASP A 224 0.47 -2.88 -26.66
C ASP A 224 -0.09 -1.60 -27.30
N ASP A 225 -1.26 -1.68 -27.97
CA ASP A 225 -1.94 -0.50 -28.48
C ASP A 225 -2.53 0.33 -27.34
N LEU A 226 -2.37 1.65 -27.46
CA LEU A 226 -2.84 2.64 -26.49
C LEU A 226 -2.38 2.27 -25.06
N ARG A 227 -3.32 1.83 -24.22
CA ARG A 227 -3.10 1.42 -22.83
C ARG A 227 -3.88 0.14 -22.49
N HIS A 228 -4.06 -0.77 -23.46
CA HIS A 228 -4.85 -1.99 -23.26
C HIS A 228 -4.27 -2.89 -22.16
N ALA A 229 -2.94 -3.04 -22.08
CA ALA A 229 -2.29 -3.75 -20.97
C ALA A 229 -2.68 -3.18 -19.58
N ARG A 230 -2.80 -1.85 -19.45
CA ARG A 230 -3.21 -1.20 -18.19
C ARG A 230 -4.69 -1.47 -17.89
N LEU A 231 -5.55 -1.39 -18.91
CA LEU A 231 -6.96 -1.72 -18.78
C LEU A 231 -7.14 -3.17 -18.35
N TRP A 232 -6.41 -4.10 -18.97
CA TRP A 232 -6.41 -5.53 -18.64
C TRP A 232 -6.05 -5.77 -17.17
N GLY A 233 -4.93 -5.20 -16.73
CA GLY A 233 -4.50 -5.28 -15.32
C GLY A 233 -5.55 -4.71 -14.36
N ASN A 234 -6.16 -3.58 -14.68
CA ASN A 234 -7.21 -2.96 -13.86
C ASN A 234 -8.44 -3.85 -13.73
N VAL A 235 -9.00 -4.35 -14.85
CA VAL A 235 -10.24 -5.14 -14.80
C VAL A 235 -10.04 -6.48 -14.12
N VAL A 236 -8.88 -7.11 -14.31
CA VAL A 236 -8.51 -8.34 -13.62
C VAL A 236 -8.31 -8.11 -12.14
N THR A 237 -7.57 -7.08 -11.75
CA THR A 237 -7.33 -6.73 -10.34
C THR A 237 -8.64 -6.42 -9.63
N TRP A 238 -9.57 -5.75 -10.31
CA TRP A 238 -10.91 -5.48 -9.80
C TRP A 238 -11.74 -6.76 -9.67
N ALA A 239 -11.76 -7.61 -10.70
CA ALA A 239 -12.54 -8.85 -10.71
C ALA A 239 -12.04 -9.86 -9.66
N ALA A 240 -10.72 -9.90 -9.41
CA ALA A 240 -10.11 -10.83 -8.48
C ALA A 240 -10.67 -10.69 -7.06
N ARG A 241 -11.07 -11.83 -6.49
CA ARG A 241 -11.48 -11.97 -5.10
C ARG A 241 -10.51 -11.25 -4.17
N VAL A 242 -11.05 -10.50 -3.21
CA VAL A 242 -10.24 -9.90 -2.14
C VAL A 242 -10.21 -10.93 -1.00
N PRO A 243 -9.03 -11.38 -0.54
CA PRO A 243 -8.95 -12.30 0.58
C PRO A 243 -9.76 -11.76 1.76
N ALA A 244 -10.63 -12.60 2.33
CA ALA A 244 -11.32 -12.24 3.55
C ALA A 244 -10.27 -11.96 4.63
N ALA A 245 -10.50 -10.96 5.48
CA ALA A 245 -9.67 -10.77 6.65
C ALA A 245 -9.71 -12.07 7.45
N VAL A 246 -8.57 -12.75 7.58
CA VAL A 246 -8.47 -13.91 8.46
C VAL A 246 -8.71 -13.35 9.85
N ALA A 247 -9.89 -13.63 10.42
CA ALA A 247 -10.20 -13.22 11.77
C ALA A 247 -9.20 -13.92 12.70
N GLY A 248 -8.11 -13.22 13.01
CA GLY A 248 -7.11 -13.63 13.99
C GLY A 248 -7.68 -13.48 15.39
N GLY A 249 -8.79 -14.16 15.68
CA GLY A 249 -9.34 -14.30 17.01
C GLY A 249 -8.39 -15.17 17.83
N ARG A 250 -7.28 -14.59 18.27
CA ARG A 250 -6.32 -15.29 19.10
C ARG A 250 -6.79 -15.23 20.54
N THR A 251 -7.01 -16.40 21.13
CA THR A 251 -7.30 -16.51 22.56
C THR A 251 -6.18 -15.84 23.35
N PRO A 252 -6.49 -14.92 24.29
CA PRO A 252 -5.48 -14.29 25.14
C PRO A 252 -4.62 -15.36 25.82
N ASP A 253 -3.31 -15.19 25.76
CA ASP A 253 -2.40 -16.10 26.43
C ASP A 253 -2.42 -15.84 27.94
N ALA A 254 -2.67 -16.88 28.73
CA ALA A 254 -2.84 -16.72 30.18
C ALA A 254 -1.55 -16.25 30.89
N ALA A 255 -0.38 -16.67 30.42
CA ALA A 255 0.89 -16.28 31.01
C ALA A 255 1.22 -14.82 30.63
N PHE A 256 1.01 -14.42 29.38
CA PHE A 256 1.15 -13.01 29.00
C PHE A 256 0.11 -12.11 29.67
N ALA A 257 -1.13 -12.57 29.85
CA ALA A 257 -2.16 -11.82 30.58
C ALA A 257 -1.74 -11.55 32.03
N THR A 258 -1.06 -12.52 32.67
CA THR A 258 -0.50 -12.34 34.02
C THR A 258 0.62 -11.30 34.04
N LEU A 259 1.55 -11.36 33.07
CA LEU A 259 2.61 -10.35 32.91
C LEU A 259 2.02 -8.96 32.69
N LYS A 260 1.10 -8.82 31.74
CA LYS A 260 0.39 -7.59 31.41
C LYS A 260 -0.30 -7.00 32.64
N ALA A 261 -1.05 -7.79 33.40
CA ALA A 261 -1.72 -7.33 34.60
C ALA A 261 -0.73 -6.82 35.67
N ALA A 262 0.41 -7.48 35.86
CA ALA A 262 1.44 -7.03 36.80
C ALA A 262 2.09 -5.73 36.35
N VAL A 263 2.42 -5.59 35.05
CA VAL A 263 2.96 -4.35 34.47
C VAL A 263 1.98 -3.18 34.62
N GLU A 264 0.70 -3.39 34.32
CA GLU A 264 -0.33 -2.35 34.48
C GLU A 264 -0.54 -1.95 35.94
N GLN A 265 -0.38 -2.88 36.89
CA GLN A 265 -0.43 -2.55 38.31
C GLN A 265 0.78 -1.73 38.78
N LEU A 266 1.95 -1.90 38.16
CA LEU A 266 3.16 -1.14 38.48
C LEU A 266 3.07 0.31 37.96
N ARG A 267 2.49 0.50 36.77
CA ARG A 267 2.42 1.78 36.05
C ARG A 267 2.05 3.00 36.91
N PRO A 268 0.97 3.01 37.72
CA PRO A 268 0.61 4.18 38.52
C PRO A 268 1.61 4.52 39.64
N LEU A 269 2.50 3.60 40.00
CA LEU A 269 3.56 3.82 41.00
C LEU A 269 4.83 4.44 40.38
N THR A 270 4.93 4.45 39.06
CA THR A 270 6.13 4.85 38.31
C THR A 270 6.13 6.34 37.99
N ALA A 271 7.23 7.03 38.34
CA ALA A 271 7.49 8.41 37.95
C ALA A 271 7.90 8.52 36.47
N LYS A 272 8.01 9.74 35.95
CA LYS A 272 8.31 10.00 34.53
C LYS A 272 9.63 9.38 34.05
N ASP A 273 10.66 9.37 34.91
CA ASP A 273 11.97 8.81 34.61
C ASP A 273 12.05 7.28 34.80
N GLY A 274 10.95 6.66 35.23
CA GLY A 274 10.84 5.22 35.49
C GLY A 274 11.06 4.83 36.95
N SER A 275 11.48 5.74 37.83
CA SER A 275 11.68 5.43 39.26
C SER A 275 10.36 5.19 40.01
N VAL A 276 10.42 4.50 41.16
CA VAL A 276 9.25 4.25 42.03
C VAL A 276 9.57 4.65 43.46
N ALA A 277 8.75 5.55 44.02
CA ALA A 277 8.95 6.04 45.38
C ALA A 277 8.49 5.04 46.46
N ASP A 278 7.40 4.30 46.23
CA ASP A 278 6.87 3.31 47.16
C ASP A 278 7.43 1.91 46.83
N ALA A 279 8.67 1.67 47.27
CA ALA A 279 9.36 0.41 47.07
C ALA A 279 8.62 -0.80 47.69
N ALA A 280 7.92 -0.59 48.80
CA ALA A 280 7.18 -1.65 49.49
C ALA A 280 5.98 -2.12 48.66
N ALA A 281 5.27 -1.19 48.01
CA ALA A 281 4.17 -1.52 47.09
C ALA A 281 4.68 -2.13 45.76
N ALA A 282 5.80 -1.64 45.23
CA ALA A 282 6.34 -2.09 43.94
C ALA A 282 7.00 -3.47 43.99
N SER A 283 7.68 -3.81 45.08
CA SER A 283 8.41 -5.07 45.27
C SER A 283 7.61 -6.33 44.89
N PRO A 284 6.43 -6.61 45.49
CA PRO A 284 5.65 -7.80 45.14
C PRO A 284 5.08 -7.77 43.71
N ILE A 285 4.99 -6.60 43.08
CA ILE A 285 4.56 -6.49 41.68
C ILE A 285 5.70 -6.90 40.76
N VAL A 286 6.91 -6.39 41.00
CA VAL A 286 8.11 -6.76 40.22
C VAL A 286 8.48 -8.22 40.41
N ASP A 287 8.25 -8.82 41.59
CA ASP A 287 8.38 -10.26 41.80
C ASP A 287 7.49 -11.06 40.83
N ARG A 288 6.25 -10.62 40.62
CA ARG A 288 5.31 -11.27 39.68
C ARG A 288 5.68 -11.02 38.23
N VAL A 289 6.19 -9.84 37.88
CA VAL A 289 6.71 -9.57 36.53
C VAL A 289 7.86 -10.52 36.22
N ALA A 290 8.85 -10.63 37.10
CA ALA A 290 9.98 -11.54 36.93
C ALA A 290 9.53 -13.01 36.79
N ALA A 291 8.64 -13.49 37.67
CA ALA A 291 8.12 -14.85 37.60
C ALA A 291 7.33 -15.13 36.31
N ALA A 292 6.57 -14.14 35.81
CA ALA A 292 5.85 -14.28 34.55
C ALA A 292 6.79 -14.30 33.33
N VAL A 293 7.88 -13.52 33.35
CA VAL A 293 8.95 -13.57 32.33
C VAL A 293 9.62 -14.94 32.33
N GLU A 294 10.00 -15.48 33.50
CA GLU A 294 10.58 -16.82 33.62
C GLU A 294 9.61 -17.91 33.10
N ALA A 295 8.33 -17.80 33.44
CA ALA A 295 7.31 -18.73 32.97
C ALA A 295 7.13 -18.68 31.44
N LEU A 296 7.30 -17.52 30.80
CA LEU A 296 7.21 -17.37 29.34
C LEU A 296 8.50 -17.76 28.61
N ALA A 297 9.67 -17.68 29.26
CA ALA A 297 10.98 -17.79 28.61
C ALA A 297 11.19 -19.11 27.84
N HIS A 298 10.59 -20.22 28.28
CA HIS A 298 10.70 -21.51 27.58
C HIS A 298 10.13 -21.49 26.15
N ARG A 299 9.26 -20.51 25.83
CA ARG A 299 8.69 -20.33 24.49
C ARG A 299 9.60 -19.57 23.53
N PHE A 300 10.60 -18.88 24.08
CA PHE A 300 11.53 -18.03 23.34
C PHE A 300 12.95 -18.53 23.59
N PRO A 301 13.28 -19.79 23.21
CA PRO A 301 14.59 -20.38 23.49
C PRO A 301 15.74 -19.59 22.84
N HIS A 302 15.45 -18.91 21.74
CA HIS A 302 16.36 -18.03 21.00
C HIS A 302 16.69 -16.73 21.75
N ASP A 303 15.80 -16.28 22.64
CA ASP A 303 15.94 -15.07 23.47
C ASP A 303 16.27 -15.39 24.93
N ARG A 304 16.65 -16.63 25.25
CA ARG A 304 16.87 -17.09 26.64
C ARG A 304 17.81 -16.19 27.44
N ASP A 305 18.94 -15.82 26.85
CA ASP A 305 19.98 -15.05 27.54
C ASP A 305 19.51 -13.61 27.80
N TYR A 306 18.73 -13.04 26.88
CA TYR A 306 18.06 -11.75 27.06
C TYR A 306 16.99 -11.81 28.15
N LEU A 307 16.09 -12.80 28.13
CA LEU A 307 15.04 -12.91 29.16
C LEU A 307 15.62 -13.17 30.56
N ALA A 308 16.76 -13.88 30.65
CA ALA A 308 17.51 -14.02 31.90
C ALA A 308 18.13 -12.69 32.37
N ALA A 309 18.64 -11.86 31.44
CA ALA A 309 19.11 -10.52 31.74
C ALA A 309 17.98 -9.60 32.23
N VAL A 310 16.78 -9.68 31.61
CA VAL A 310 15.58 -8.95 32.06
C VAL A 310 15.25 -9.26 33.51
N VAL A 311 15.22 -10.53 33.88
CA VAL A 311 14.98 -10.95 35.27
C VAL A 311 16.06 -10.39 36.19
N THR A 312 17.33 -10.46 35.77
CA THR A 312 18.45 -9.93 36.56
C THR A 312 18.34 -8.42 36.79
N ASP A 313 18.02 -7.65 35.75
CA ASP A 313 17.86 -6.20 35.82
C ASP A 313 16.64 -5.80 36.67
N LEU A 314 15.52 -6.53 36.58
CA LEU A 314 14.36 -6.35 37.46
C LEU A 314 14.74 -6.55 38.95
N ARG A 315 15.49 -7.61 39.25
CA ARG A 315 15.95 -7.92 40.62
C ARG A 315 16.95 -6.89 41.15
N LYS A 316 17.86 -6.42 40.30
CA LYS A 316 18.81 -5.34 40.63
C LYS A 316 18.07 -4.03 40.92
N TRP A 317 17.09 -3.68 40.08
CA TRP A 317 16.27 -2.48 40.26
C TRP A 317 15.49 -2.51 41.58
N GLN A 318 14.90 -3.67 41.91
CA GLN A 318 14.26 -3.93 43.21
C GLN A 318 15.25 -3.82 44.39
N ALA A 319 16.40 -4.49 44.32
CA ALA A 319 17.40 -4.52 45.40
C ALA A 319 18.05 -3.15 45.68
N THR A 320 18.07 -2.27 44.68
CA THR A 320 18.62 -0.91 44.78
C THR A 320 17.56 0.15 45.14
N GLY A 321 16.34 -0.28 45.46
CA GLY A 321 15.28 0.60 45.98
C GLY A 321 14.49 1.34 44.90
N PHE A 322 14.40 0.80 43.68
CA PHE A 322 13.61 1.35 42.57
C PHE A 322 13.96 2.79 42.15
N GLY A 323 15.26 3.12 42.08
CA GLY A 323 15.75 4.35 41.46
C GLY A 323 15.43 4.45 39.95
N VAL A 324 16.13 5.30 39.20
CA VAL A 324 15.98 5.28 37.72
C VAL A 324 16.38 3.89 37.19
N PRO A 325 15.54 3.21 36.40
CA PRO A 325 15.85 1.86 35.92
C PRO A 325 17.10 1.82 35.03
N ASP A 326 17.85 0.74 35.13
CA ASP A 326 19.02 0.46 34.29
C ASP A 326 18.88 -0.94 33.70
N PHE A 327 18.46 -1.02 32.43
CA PHE A 327 18.25 -2.26 31.67
C PHE A 327 19.28 -2.39 30.54
N LEU A 328 20.48 -1.82 30.69
CA LEU A 328 21.50 -1.87 29.64
C LEU A 328 21.96 -3.30 29.35
N ASP A 329 22.01 -4.17 30.37
CA ASP A 329 22.46 -5.55 30.19
C ASP A 329 21.40 -6.36 29.43
N SER A 330 20.12 -6.15 29.73
CA SER A 330 18.99 -6.65 28.93
C SER A 330 19.01 -6.11 27.50
N LEU A 331 19.22 -4.81 27.31
CA LEU A 331 19.24 -4.19 25.99
C LEU A 331 20.36 -4.75 25.10
N ASN A 332 21.56 -4.93 25.66
CA ASN A 332 22.70 -5.50 24.96
C ASN A 332 22.53 -6.99 24.64
N ALA A 333 21.63 -7.70 25.32
CA ALA A 333 21.36 -9.12 25.05
C ALA A 333 20.24 -9.31 24.00
N PHE A 334 19.41 -8.29 23.76
CA PHE A 334 18.30 -8.38 22.81
C PHE A 334 18.75 -8.05 21.38
N HIS A 335 18.83 -9.08 20.54
CA HIS A 335 19.32 -9.00 19.16
C HIS A 335 18.31 -9.55 18.13
N PRO A 336 17.16 -8.89 17.93
CA PRO A 336 16.20 -9.29 16.91
C PRO A 336 16.77 -9.10 15.49
N ASP A 337 17.75 -8.21 15.29
CA ASP A 337 18.44 -7.97 14.01
C ASP A 337 19.13 -9.22 13.45
N THR A 338 19.66 -10.06 14.33
CA THR A 338 20.31 -11.33 13.96
C THR A 338 19.34 -12.49 13.77
N GLN A 339 18.05 -12.26 14.03
CA GLN A 339 17.01 -13.29 14.13
C GLN A 339 15.79 -12.96 13.26
N ARG A 340 16.03 -12.32 12.11
CA ARG A 340 15.00 -11.97 11.10
C ARG A 340 14.46 -13.23 10.41
N ILE A 341 13.69 -14.02 11.15
CA ILE A 341 13.01 -15.23 10.69
C ILE A 341 11.52 -14.92 10.63
N ASP A 342 10.92 -15.13 9.47
CA ASP A 342 9.49 -14.86 9.28
C ASP A 342 8.63 -15.65 10.28
N GLY A 343 7.72 -14.96 10.95
CA GLY A 343 6.84 -15.55 11.94
C GLY A 343 7.47 -15.80 13.31
N LEU A 344 8.77 -15.55 13.51
CA LEU A 344 9.42 -15.71 14.81
C LEU A 344 8.85 -14.70 15.81
N GLU A 345 8.44 -15.20 16.97
CA GLU A 345 7.86 -14.38 18.03
C GLU A 345 8.91 -14.01 19.09
N HIS A 346 8.80 -12.83 19.68
CA HIS A 346 9.67 -12.35 20.77
C HIS A 346 8.84 -11.74 21.91
N LEU A 347 9.37 -11.81 23.13
CA LEU A 347 8.82 -11.15 24.31
C LEU A 347 9.71 -9.95 24.71
N VAL A 348 9.24 -8.74 24.47
CA VAL A 348 9.96 -7.50 24.78
C VAL A 348 9.51 -6.97 26.13
N VAL A 349 10.43 -6.76 27.08
CA VAL A 349 10.14 -6.22 28.42
C VAL A 349 11.21 -5.20 28.80
N PHE A 350 10.85 -3.91 28.77
CA PHE A 350 11.77 -2.82 29.09
C PHE A 350 11.06 -1.65 29.80
N PRO A 351 11.75 -0.95 30.72
CA PRO A 351 11.37 0.40 31.11
C PRO A 351 11.71 1.36 29.96
N MET A 352 10.70 1.88 29.26
CA MET A 352 10.88 2.70 28.07
C MET A 352 9.77 3.73 27.89
N TYR A 353 10.04 4.78 27.12
CA TYR A 353 8.99 5.66 26.59
C TYR A 353 8.60 5.18 25.18
N THR A 354 7.38 5.47 24.73
CA THR A 354 6.95 5.13 23.36
C THR A 354 6.89 6.39 22.49
N GLN A 355 7.53 6.36 21.32
CA GLN A 355 7.53 7.49 20.39
C GLN A 355 6.12 7.74 19.87
N ASN A 356 5.68 9.00 19.77
CA ASN A 356 4.29 9.35 19.43
C ASN A 356 3.23 8.70 20.35
N GLY A 357 3.63 8.29 21.56
CA GLY A 357 2.78 7.64 22.55
C GLY A 357 3.01 8.19 23.96
N ASN A 358 3.49 7.35 24.86
CA ASN A 358 3.71 7.65 26.26
C ASN A 358 5.13 8.20 26.50
N PRO A 359 5.30 9.45 26.96
CA PRO A 359 6.62 10.05 27.19
C PRO A 359 7.27 9.64 28.52
N ALA A 360 6.59 8.86 29.37
CA ALA A 360 7.15 8.35 30.62
C ALA A 360 7.84 7.00 30.40
N ARG A 361 8.93 6.75 31.14
CA ARG A 361 9.68 5.48 31.10
C ARG A 361 9.01 4.39 31.94
N ASN A 362 7.80 4.02 31.58
CA ASN A 362 7.10 2.92 32.24
C ASN A 362 7.71 1.58 31.82
N LEU A 363 7.65 0.58 32.71
CA LEU A 363 7.88 -0.80 32.30
C LEU A 363 6.77 -1.19 31.33
N GLU A 364 7.13 -1.66 30.15
CA GLU A 364 6.19 -2.15 29.14
C GLU A 364 6.54 -3.60 28.79
N ALA A 365 5.51 -4.41 28.56
CA ALA A 365 5.63 -5.74 27.98
C ALA A 365 4.91 -5.78 26.63
N VAL A 366 5.61 -6.23 25.60
CA VAL A 366 5.11 -6.33 24.22
C VAL A 366 5.48 -7.70 23.67
N TRP A 367 4.50 -8.44 23.17
CA TRP A 367 4.72 -9.65 22.42
C TRP A 367 4.63 -9.32 20.94
N ILE A 368 5.71 -9.56 20.23
CA ILE A 368 5.86 -9.19 18.82
C ILE A 368 6.10 -10.43 17.96
N ARG A 369 5.81 -10.31 16.67
CA ARG A 369 6.16 -11.29 15.64
C ARG A 369 6.89 -10.60 14.51
N THR A 370 8.04 -11.15 14.11
CA THR A 370 8.84 -10.68 12.99
C THR A 370 8.18 -11.02 11.65
N VAL A 371 8.22 -10.09 10.70
CA VAL A 371 7.71 -10.27 9.32
C VAL A 371 8.87 -10.19 8.34
N TRP A 372 9.39 -11.33 7.90
CA TRP A 372 10.60 -11.37 7.08
C TRP A 372 10.47 -12.36 5.91
N PRO A 373 9.48 -12.15 5.02
CA PRO A 373 9.22 -13.08 3.92
C PRO A 373 10.44 -13.20 3.00
N GLY A 374 10.58 -14.36 2.36
CA GLY A 374 11.77 -14.69 1.56
C GLY A 374 12.10 -13.65 0.47
N TRP A 375 11.07 -13.10 -0.19
CA TRP A 375 11.24 -12.06 -1.21
C TRP A 375 11.84 -10.76 -0.65
N LEU A 376 11.48 -10.38 0.59
CA LEU A 376 12.03 -9.19 1.25
C LEU A 376 13.49 -9.44 1.66
N ALA A 377 13.78 -10.63 2.18
CA ALA A 377 15.14 -11.04 2.54
C ALA A 377 16.09 -11.07 1.32
N GLU A 378 15.58 -11.43 0.13
CA GLU A 378 16.34 -11.35 -1.13
C GLU A 378 16.61 -9.90 -1.53
N LEU A 379 15.61 -9.02 -1.47
CA LEU A 379 15.77 -7.60 -1.78
C LEU A 379 16.75 -6.88 -0.85
N GLU A 380 16.70 -7.16 0.46
CA GLU A 380 17.65 -6.60 1.44
C GLU A 380 19.09 -7.05 1.15
N ARG A 381 19.27 -8.35 0.87
CA ARG A 381 20.59 -8.91 0.57
C ARG A 381 21.22 -8.33 -0.69
N ASP A 382 20.41 -8.16 -1.74
CA ASP A 382 20.93 -7.91 -3.08
C ASP A 382 20.95 -6.41 -3.45
N ARG A 383 20.09 -5.58 -2.83
CA ARG A 383 19.91 -4.17 -3.26
C ARG A 383 19.76 -3.17 -2.13
N TYR A 384 19.02 -3.50 -1.08
CA TYR A 384 18.66 -2.57 -0.03
C TYR A 384 19.20 -3.01 1.32
N ASP A 385 20.52 -3.11 1.43
CA ASP A 385 21.19 -3.53 2.66
C ASP A 385 20.76 -2.67 3.86
N ASN A 386 20.17 -3.32 4.87
CA ASN A 386 19.73 -2.65 6.08
C ASN A 386 19.70 -3.65 7.24
N PRO A 387 20.88 -4.01 7.79
CA PRO A 387 20.98 -5.07 8.79
C PRO A 387 20.29 -4.72 10.13
N MET A 388 19.97 -3.44 10.38
CA MET A 388 19.33 -3.00 11.62
C MET A 388 17.80 -3.02 11.53
N PHE A 389 17.23 -3.05 10.33
CA PHE A 389 15.78 -2.99 10.16
C PHE A 389 15.10 -4.31 10.53
N VAL A 390 14.12 -4.23 11.45
CA VAL A 390 13.33 -5.36 11.93
C VAL A 390 11.82 -5.04 11.81
N PRO A 391 11.16 -5.43 10.72
CA PRO A 391 9.70 -5.30 10.59
C PRO A 391 8.99 -6.30 11.52
N ILE A 392 8.03 -5.80 12.29
CA ILE A 392 7.33 -6.57 13.33
C ILE A 392 5.82 -6.29 13.34
N THR A 393 5.07 -7.15 14.01
CA THR A 393 3.63 -7.02 14.24
C THR A 393 3.29 -7.25 15.71
N PHE A 394 2.17 -6.70 16.17
CA PHE A 394 1.70 -6.93 17.53
C PHE A 394 1.01 -8.28 17.67
N VAL A 395 1.50 -9.12 18.59
CA VAL A 395 0.76 -10.28 19.10
C VAL A 395 -0.13 -9.84 20.28
N ASP A 396 0.44 -9.15 21.27
CA ASP A 396 -0.28 -8.50 22.38
C ASP A 396 0.66 -7.45 23.02
N PHE A 397 0.10 -6.50 23.76
CA PHE A 397 0.87 -5.39 24.34
C PHE A 397 0.22 -4.80 25.60
N THR A 398 1.03 -4.13 26.39
CA THR A 398 0.64 -3.28 27.53
C THR A 398 0.22 -1.89 27.08
N ALA A 399 -0.51 -1.15 27.91
CA ALA A 399 -1.20 0.09 27.55
C ALA A 399 -0.27 1.22 27.04
N GLY A 400 1.05 1.14 27.25
CA GLY A 400 2.01 2.09 26.65
C GLY A 400 2.03 2.04 25.11
N TYR A 401 1.58 0.93 24.52
CA TYR A 401 1.38 0.76 23.08
C TYR A 401 -0.09 0.87 22.65
N ASP A 402 -1.03 1.16 23.55
CA ASP A 402 -2.39 1.59 23.19
C ASP A 402 -2.38 3.07 22.78
N THR A 403 -1.56 3.39 21.78
CA THR A 403 -1.20 4.75 21.34
C THR A 403 -0.97 4.80 19.83
N ASN A 404 -0.46 5.92 19.31
CA ASN A 404 -0.04 6.05 17.92
C ASN A 404 1.42 5.57 17.68
N SER A 405 2.11 5.10 18.71
CA SER A 405 3.46 4.54 18.56
C SER A 405 3.44 3.33 17.63
N ALA A 406 4.25 3.35 16.59
CA ALA A 406 4.42 2.22 15.68
C ALA A 406 5.88 1.85 15.47
N VAL A 407 6.69 2.16 16.46
CA VAL A 407 8.10 1.78 16.50
C VAL A 407 8.46 1.20 17.86
N LEU A 408 9.47 0.36 17.87
CA LEU A 408 10.20 -0.09 19.03
C LEU A 408 11.66 0.19 18.72
N PHE A 409 12.25 1.15 19.43
CA PHE A 409 13.62 1.59 19.21
C PHE A 409 14.45 1.47 20.49
N PRO A 410 15.70 0.99 20.40
CA PRO A 410 16.54 0.75 21.57
C PRO A 410 16.89 2.04 22.34
N GLU A 411 16.89 3.21 21.67
CA GLU A 411 17.11 4.53 22.27
C GLU A 411 16.07 4.91 23.33
N THR A 412 14.92 4.23 23.32
CA THR A 412 13.81 4.54 24.23
C THR A 412 13.97 3.91 25.62
N VAL A 413 14.83 2.88 25.72
CA VAL A 413 15.04 2.08 26.93
C VAL A 413 15.82 2.87 27.98
N ALA A 414 15.42 2.72 29.24
CA ALA A 414 16.12 3.29 30.38
C ALA A 414 17.41 2.50 30.66
N VAL A 415 18.55 3.16 30.48
CA VAL A 415 19.89 2.59 30.62
C VAL A 415 20.80 3.53 31.41
N ARG A 416 21.77 2.99 32.14
CA ARG A 416 22.79 3.77 32.87
C ARG A 416 23.64 4.65 31.94
N GLU A 417 23.89 4.18 30.72
CA GLU A 417 24.64 4.88 29.68
C GLU A 417 24.14 4.46 28.31
N THR A 418 24.18 5.37 27.33
CA THR A 418 23.78 5.07 25.96
C THR A 418 24.79 4.12 25.31
N PRO A 419 24.36 2.99 24.71
CA PRO A 419 25.26 2.12 23.95
C PRO A 419 26.02 2.89 22.88
N PRO A 420 27.28 2.52 22.57
CA PRO A 420 28.07 3.20 21.53
C PRO A 420 27.46 3.01 20.13
N ARG A 421 26.69 1.95 19.94
CA ARG A 421 25.97 1.65 18.70
C ARG A 421 24.68 0.91 19.03
N PHE A 422 23.61 1.26 18.34
CA PHE A 422 22.37 0.50 18.29
C PHE A 422 22.43 -0.51 17.13
N THR A 423 21.90 -1.71 17.33
CA THR A 423 21.98 -2.81 16.34
C THR A 423 20.66 -3.11 15.65
N TRP A 424 19.55 -2.56 16.15
CA TRP A 424 18.23 -2.84 15.63
C TRP A 424 17.32 -1.61 15.74
N GLY A 425 16.37 -1.49 14.82
CA GLY A 425 15.24 -0.57 14.86
C GLY A 425 14.03 -1.31 14.31
N ALA A 426 12.97 -1.37 15.09
CA ALA A 426 11.81 -2.19 14.75
C ALA A 426 10.56 -1.35 14.50
N ILE A 427 9.84 -1.68 13.42
CA ILE A 427 8.66 -0.93 12.95
C ILE A 427 7.45 -1.86 12.90
N PHE A 428 6.33 -1.41 13.46
CA PHE A 428 5.08 -2.17 13.53
C PHE A 428 4.27 -2.03 12.23
N CYS A 429 4.59 -2.87 11.25
CA CYS A 429 4.01 -2.80 9.92
C CYS A 429 2.50 -3.09 9.92
N ASP A 430 1.99 -3.91 10.85
CA ASP A 430 0.55 -4.15 11.02
C ASP A 430 -0.22 -2.87 11.39
N ARG A 431 0.34 -2.08 12.31
CA ARG A 431 -0.26 -0.85 12.78
C ARG A 431 -0.16 0.29 11.76
N GLU A 432 0.98 0.43 11.07
CA GLU A 432 1.08 1.38 9.95
C GLU A 432 0.07 1.02 8.85
N ALA A 433 0.04 -0.24 8.42
CA ALA A 433 -0.92 -0.76 7.44
C ALA A 433 -2.38 -0.52 7.85
N ALA A 434 -2.77 -0.84 9.08
CA ALA A 434 -4.14 -0.67 9.55
C ALA A 434 -4.57 0.81 9.60
N ARG A 435 -3.68 1.70 10.05
CA ARG A 435 -3.93 3.15 10.06
C ARG A 435 -4.05 3.72 8.67
N PHE A 436 -3.09 3.38 7.80
CA PHE A 436 -3.07 3.75 6.41
C PHE A 436 -4.39 3.38 5.72
N ARG A 437 -4.80 2.11 5.83
CA ARG A 437 -6.04 1.61 5.21
C ARG A 437 -7.27 2.39 5.69
N SER A 438 -7.39 2.57 7.01
CA SER A 438 -8.54 3.24 7.62
C SER A 438 -8.64 4.72 7.20
N VAL A 439 -7.55 5.47 7.36
CA VAL A 439 -7.52 6.91 7.09
C VAL A 439 -7.61 7.18 5.58
N SER A 440 -6.87 6.45 4.76
CA SER A 440 -6.87 6.64 3.31
C SER A 440 -8.21 6.29 2.67
N ARG A 441 -8.91 5.27 3.17
CA ARG A 441 -10.24 4.94 2.68
C ARG A 441 -11.25 6.04 3.02
N ALA A 442 -11.26 6.48 4.28
CA ALA A 442 -12.11 7.59 4.69
C ALA A 442 -11.79 8.88 3.90
N ALA A 443 -10.50 9.13 3.62
CA ALA A 443 -10.07 10.27 2.81
C ALA A 443 -10.60 10.16 1.37
N ALA A 444 -10.45 9.00 0.72
CA ALA A 444 -10.95 8.76 -0.62
C ALA A 444 -12.47 8.98 -0.72
N ASP A 445 -13.23 8.50 0.28
CA ASP A 445 -14.69 8.70 0.34
C ASP A 445 -15.07 10.17 0.51
N ILE A 446 -14.43 10.87 1.47
CA ILE A 446 -14.67 12.30 1.73
C ILE A 446 -14.34 13.17 0.52
N LEU A 447 -13.25 12.82 -0.17
CA LEU A 447 -12.72 13.55 -1.31
C LEU A 447 -13.33 13.11 -2.65
N LYS A 448 -14.20 12.08 -2.62
CA LYS A 448 -14.80 11.46 -3.82
C LYS A 448 -13.73 11.05 -4.85
N LEU A 449 -12.58 10.62 -4.36
CA LEU A 449 -11.47 10.18 -5.20
C LEU A 449 -11.85 8.83 -5.81
N ALA A 450 -11.87 8.76 -7.14
CA ALA A 450 -12.05 7.49 -7.83
C ALA A 450 -10.72 6.71 -7.75
N LEU A 451 -10.76 5.51 -7.18
CA LEU A 451 -9.56 4.73 -6.91
C LEU A 451 -9.27 3.77 -8.06
N PRO A 452 -8.03 3.72 -8.58
CA PRO A 452 -7.55 2.60 -9.37
C PRO A 452 -7.80 1.26 -8.64
N PRO A 453 -8.09 0.15 -9.34
CA PRO A 453 -8.41 -1.12 -8.69
C PRO A 453 -7.32 -1.67 -7.77
N ASP A 454 -6.05 -1.46 -8.13
CA ASP A 454 -4.89 -1.81 -7.32
C ASP A 454 -4.83 -0.99 -6.01
N ALA A 455 -5.03 0.33 -6.05
CA ALA A 455 -5.15 1.17 -4.86
C ALA A 455 -6.35 0.75 -4.00
N ALA A 456 -7.52 0.50 -4.61
CA ALA A 456 -8.70 0.02 -3.90
C ALA A 456 -8.46 -1.35 -3.23
N ARG A 457 -7.71 -2.24 -3.87
CA ARG A 457 -7.29 -3.54 -3.31
C ARG A 457 -6.36 -3.36 -2.11
N LEU A 458 -5.37 -2.48 -2.23
CA LEU A 458 -4.43 -2.15 -1.15
C LEU A 458 -5.16 -1.66 0.11
N LEU A 459 -6.12 -0.72 -0.01
CA LEU A 459 -6.81 -0.26 1.20
C LEU A 459 -7.78 -1.31 1.77
N SER A 460 -8.09 -2.37 1.02
CA SER A 460 -9.01 -3.44 1.46
C SER A 460 -8.28 -4.57 2.19
N SER A 461 -7.05 -4.90 1.79
CA SER A 461 -6.29 -6.05 2.33
C SER A 461 -5.25 -5.62 3.38
N GLN A 462 -5.37 -6.14 4.61
CA GLN A 462 -4.41 -5.90 5.69
C GLN A 462 -3.03 -6.49 5.37
N GLU A 463 -3.01 -7.73 4.88
CA GLU A 463 -1.78 -8.46 4.56
C GLU A 463 -1.00 -7.76 3.44
N LEU A 464 -1.68 -7.40 2.35
CA LEU A 464 -1.05 -6.68 1.24
C LEU A 464 -0.49 -5.32 1.69
N ALA A 465 -1.22 -4.61 2.55
CA ALA A 465 -0.74 -3.36 3.12
C ALA A 465 0.49 -3.59 4.02
N GLN A 466 0.52 -4.64 4.85
CA GLN A 466 1.70 -4.99 5.64
C GLN A 466 2.92 -5.27 4.76
N ASP A 467 2.77 -6.10 3.74
CA ASP A 467 3.85 -6.40 2.79
C ASP A 467 4.34 -5.15 2.06
N THR A 468 3.42 -4.23 1.78
CA THR A 468 3.76 -2.92 1.20
C THR A 468 4.59 -2.07 2.16
N PHE A 469 4.19 -1.98 3.44
CA PHE A 469 4.91 -1.19 4.44
C PHE A 469 6.30 -1.77 4.74
N VAL A 470 6.47 -3.09 4.82
CA VAL A 470 7.82 -3.65 5.06
C VAL A 470 8.79 -3.37 3.91
N LEU A 471 8.31 -3.31 2.66
CA LEU A 471 9.15 -2.90 1.53
C LEU A 471 9.44 -1.40 1.55
N TRP A 472 8.43 -0.57 1.84
CA TRP A 472 8.62 0.87 1.99
C TRP A 472 9.65 1.18 3.08
N ASP A 473 9.45 0.66 4.28
CA ASP A 473 10.31 0.92 5.44
C ASP A 473 11.75 0.43 5.20
N LEU A 474 11.94 -0.73 4.56
CA LEU A 474 13.27 -1.25 4.21
C LEU A 474 14.08 -0.22 3.41
N VAL A 475 13.46 0.35 2.36
CA VAL A 475 14.10 1.32 1.46
C VAL A 475 14.21 2.70 2.12
N HIS A 476 13.17 3.13 2.82
CA HIS A 476 13.12 4.42 3.53
C HIS A 476 14.23 4.50 4.59
N ASP A 477 14.27 3.56 5.53
CA ASP A 477 15.22 3.59 6.66
C ASP A 477 16.66 3.55 6.16
N ARG A 478 16.91 2.74 5.13
CA ARG A 478 18.23 2.67 4.47
C ARG A 478 18.64 4.04 3.94
N THR A 479 17.71 4.80 3.38
CA THR A 479 17.99 6.07 2.69
C THR A 479 18.52 7.16 3.63
N HIS A 480 18.20 7.11 4.93
CA HIS A 480 18.79 8.06 5.90
C HIS A 480 20.32 8.03 5.91
N SER A 481 20.93 6.85 5.72
CA SER A 481 22.38 6.68 5.74
C SER A 481 23.04 6.77 4.36
N HIS A 482 22.30 7.14 3.30
CA HIS A 482 22.77 7.12 1.92
C HIS A 482 22.46 8.44 1.16
N GLY A 483 23.29 8.75 0.16
CA GLY A 483 23.14 9.93 -0.71
C GLY A 483 24.08 11.11 -0.36
N ASP A 484 23.88 12.25 -1.02
CA ASP A 484 24.61 13.50 -0.76
C ASP A 484 24.15 14.13 0.57
N LEU A 485 25.09 14.49 1.46
CA LEU A 485 24.81 14.91 2.84
C LEU A 485 23.80 13.98 3.55
N PRO A 486 24.14 12.68 3.71
CA PRO A 486 23.26 11.78 4.43
C PRO A 486 23.03 12.34 5.84
N PHE A 487 21.78 12.31 6.27
CA PHE A 487 21.41 12.79 7.59
C PHE A 487 21.95 11.77 8.59
N ASP A 488 23.06 12.13 9.25
CA ASP A 488 23.68 11.22 10.20
C ASP A 488 22.64 10.80 11.26
N PRO A 489 22.38 9.50 11.48
CA PRO A 489 21.41 9.01 12.46
C PRO A 489 21.69 9.50 13.90
N PHE A 490 22.91 9.97 14.20
CA PHE A 490 23.24 10.64 15.46
C PHE A 490 22.83 12.13 15.51
N MET A 491 22.42 12.73 14.39
CA MET A 491 21.91 14.11 14.28
C MET A 491 20.45 14.29 14.69
N ILE A 492 19.68 13.22 14.97
CA ILE A 492 18.31 13.34 15.49
C ILE A 492 18.27 14.17 16.80
N LYS A 493 19.41 14.26 17.52
CA LYS A 493 19.59 15.11 18.71
C LYS A 493 20.12 16.52 18.42
N GLN A 494 20.45 16.88 17.17
CA GLN A 494 20.90 18.22 16.83
C GLN A 494 19.72 19.18 16.74
N ARG A 495 19.78 20.24 17.55
CA ARG A 495 18.79 21.33 17.51
C ARG A 495 18.84 22.04 16.14
N MET A 496 17.84 21.79 15.31
CA MET A 496 17.66 22.44 14.02
C MET A 496 16.18 22.78 13.74
N PRO A 497 15.89 23.67 12.79
CA PRO A 497 14.51 23.98 12.43
C PRO A 497 13.77 22.78 11.83
N TYR A 498 12.47 22.66 12.12
CA TYR A 498 11.77 21.41 11.86
C TYR A 498 11.54 21.07 10.37
N TRP A 499 11.62 22.07 9.48
CA TRP A 499 11.54 21.83 8.04
C TRP A 499 12.75 21.07 7.49
N LEU A 500 13.88 21.02 8.19
CA LEU A 500 15.01 20.18 7.77
C LEU A 500 14.70 18.71 8.02
N TYR A 501 14.12 18.36 9.17
CA TYR A 501 13.60 16.99 9.38
C TYR A 501 12.51 16.68 8.35
N SER A 502 11.63 17.64 8.06
CA SER A 502 10.57 17.47 7.06
C SER A 502 11.12 17.14 5.67
N LEU A 503 12.16 17.84 5.24
CA LEU A 503 12.81 17.59 3.95
C LEU A 503 13.59 16.28 3.95
N GLU A 504 14.16 15.87 5.09
CA GLU A 504 14.85 14.60 5.21
C GLU A 504 13.90 13.41 5.10
N GLU A 505 12.84 13.41 5.90
CA GLU A 505 11.81 12.36 5.85
C GLU A 505 11.15 12.29 4.47
N LEU A 506 10.89 13.46 3.87
CA LEU A 506 10.36 13.53 2.52
C LEU A 506 11.39 13.02 1.49
N ARG A 507 12.68 13.33 1.62
CA ARG A 507 13.74 12.81 0.73
C ARG A 507 13.77 11.28 0.75
N CYS A 508 13.70 10.68 1.94
CA CYS A 508 13.65 9.22 2.10
C CYS A 508 12.42 8.62 1.40
N ASP A 509 11.24 9.21 1.58
CA ASP A 509 10.01 8.75 0.92
C ASP A 509 10.00 8.94 -0.58
N LEU A 510 10.48 10.07 -1.08
CA LEU A 510 10.59 10.31 -2.52
C LEU A 510 11.61 9.35 -3.16
N THR A 511 12.65 8.97 -2.41
CA THR A 511 13.61 7.94 -2.83
C THR A 511 12.93 6.57 -2.86
N ALA A 512 12.26 6.16 -1.78
CA ALA A 512 11.52 4.91 -1.72
C ALA A 512 10.44 4.81 -2.82
N PHE A 513 9.74 5.90 -3.12
CA PHE A 513 8.82 5.98 -4.26
C PHE A 513 9.54 5.72 -5.58
N GLY A 514 10.68 6.38 -5.83
CA GLY A 514 11.45 6.19 -7.06
C GLY A 514 12.00 4.77 -7.23
N GLU A 515 12.50 4.18 -6.14
CA GLU A 515 12.94 2.77 -6.14
C GLU A 515 11.76 1.83 -6.40
N ALA A 516 10.58 2.14 -5.85
CA ALA A 516 9.36 1.37 -6.11
C ALA A 516 8.89 1.46 -7.57
N VAL A 517 9.10 2.58 -8.27
CA VAL A 517 8.88 2.67 -9.72
C VAL A 517 9.84 1.74 -10.47
N ALA A 518 11.14 1.78 -10.14
CA ALA A 518 12.14 0.94 -10.79
C ALA A 518 11.92 -0.56 -10.53
N LEU A 519 11.47 -0.93 -9.34
CA LEU A 519 11.14 -2.31 -8.98
C LEU A 519 9.86 -2.80 -9.69
N GLU A 520 8.87 -1.92 -9.88
CA GLU A 520 7.67 -2.25 -10.66
C GLU A 520 8.04 -2.58 -12.12
N GLU A 521 8.90 -1.78 -12.75
CA GLU A 521 9.40 -2.06 -14.11
C GLU A 521 10.15 -3.39 -14.23
N GLN A 522 10.71 -3.88 -13.12
CA GLN A 522 11.38 -5.17 -13.01
C GLN A 522 10.42 -6.32 -12.64
N GLY A 523 9.12 -6.05 -12.50
CA GLY A 523 8.10 -7.05 -12.20
C GLY A 523 8.02 -7.45 -10.72
N VAL A 524 8.48 -6.60 -9.79
CA VAL A 524 8.31 -6.85 -8.34
C VAL A 524 6.88 -6.50 -7.92
N PRO A 525 6.05 -7.48 -7.52
CA PRO A 525 4.60 -7.26 -7.37
C PRO A 525 4.20 -6.20 -6.33
N HIS A 526 4.99 -6.06 -5.26
CA HIS A 526 4.69 -5.19 -4.13
C HIS A 526 5.00 -3.71 -4.41
N ALA A 527 5.82 -3.44 -5.41
CA ALA A 527 6.43 -2.13 -5.62
C ALA A 527 5.40 -1.06 -6.02
N ARG A 528 4.44 -1.39 -6.88
CA ARG A 528 3.36 -0.46 -7.25
C ARG A 528 2.55 -0.01 -6.02
N TYR A 529 2.37 -0.88 -5.05
CA TYR A 529 1.62 -0.55 -3.84
C TYR A 529 2.38 0.40 -2.92
N VAL A 530 3.72 0.35 -2.90
CA VAL A 530 4.55 1.31 -2.15
C VAL A 530 4.34 2.73 -2.67
N GLN A 531 4.25 2.90 -3.99
CA GLN A 531 3.95 4.20 -4.61
C GLN A 531 2.63 4.77 -4.09
N TYR A 532 1.57 3.96 -4.03
CA TYR A 532 0.29 4.39 -3.46
C TYR A 532 0.37 4.66 -1.96
N ALA A 533 1.09 3.83 -1.20
CA ALA A 533 1.24 3.98 0.24
C ALA A 533 1.89 5.31 0.61
N VAL A 534 3.07 5.59 0.02
CA VAL A 534 3.79 6.86 0.16
C VAL A 534 2.89 8.04 -0.19
N LEU A 535 2.25 7.97 -1.36
CA LEU A 535 1.39 9.05 -1.85
C LEU A 535 0.24 9.30 -0.88
N PHE A 536 -0.53 8.30 -0.51
CA PHE A 536 -1.74 8.49 0.30
C PHE A 536 -1.43 8.91 1.73
N ASP A 537 -0.37 8.40 2.35
CA ASP A 537 0.01 8.86 3.69
C ASP A 537 0.49 10.31 3.68
N ARG A 538 1.37 10.67 2.75
CA ARG A 538 1.85 12.04 2.61
C ARG A 538 0.73 13.00 2.19
N LEU A 539 -0.26 12.57 1.42
CA LEU A 539 -1.38 13.42 1.04
C LEU A 539 -2.50 13.50 2.07
N PHE A 540 -2.84 12.41 2.76
CA PHE A 540 -4.09 12.32 3.53
C PHE A 540 -3.92 12.12 5.03
N ARG A 541 -2.89 11.40 5.49
CA ARG A 541 -2.72 11.07 6.91
C ARG A 541 -1.73 12.00 7.60
N PHE A 542 -0.48 12.05 7.15
CA PHE A 542 0.59 12.79 7.82
C PHE A 542 0.31 14.30 7.98
N PRO A 543 -0.26 15.03 7.00
CA PRO A 543 -0.56 16.46 7.15
C PRO A 543 -1.46 16.79 8.34
N ILE A 544 -2.34 15.86 8.74
CA ILE A 544 -3.45 16.13 9.66
C ILE A 544 -3.41 15.28 10.94
N THR A 545 -2.43 14.38 11.09
CA THR A 545 -2.19 13.60 12.32
C THR A 545 -1.34 14.39 13.32
N GLY A 546 -1.71 14.30 14.60
CA GLY A 546 -0.98 14.89 15.72
C GLY A 546 -1.20 16.40 15.90
N GLU A 547 -0.43 16.99 16.83
CA GLU A 547 -0.42 18.44 17.05
C GLU A 547 0.31 19.19 15.93
N ARG A 548 0.06 20.50 15.81
CA ARG A 548 0.72 21.37 14.83
C ARG A 548 1.96 22.09 15.38
N VAL A 549 2.56 21.56 16.44
CA VAL A 549 3.79 22.11 17.04
C VAL A 549 4.99 21.42 16.43
N ARG A 550 5.65 22.09 15.48
CA ARG A 550 6.88 21.65 14.79
C ARG A 550 6.73 20.27 14.14
N ASN A 551 5.54 19.98 13.61
CA ASN A 551 5.18 18.73 12.97
C ASN A 551 5.84 18.63 11.59
N TYR A 552 6.97 17.90 11.52
CA TYR A 552 7.78 17.79 10.33
C TYR A 552 7.17 16.86 9.27
N ASP A 553 6.55 15.74 9.68
CA ASP A 553 5.89 14.83 8.74
C ASP A 553 4.73 15.50 8.03
N GLY A 554 3.93 16.25 8.79
CA GLY A 554 2.81 16.99 8.23
C GLY A 554 3.24 18.13 7.31
N LEU A 555 4.43 18.69 7.47
CA LEU A 555 4.99 19.65 6.51
C LEU A 555 5.45 18.97 5.21
N GLY A 556 6.06 17.79 5.30
CA GLY A 556 6.54 17.05 4.13
C GLY A 556 5.38 16.65 3.21
N GLY A 557 4.27 16.21 3.82
CA GLY A 557 3.04 15.92 3.09
C GLY A 557 2.40 17.14 2.41
N GLN A 558 2.37 18.29 3.10
CA GLN A 558 1.89 19.54 2.50
C GLN A 558 2.75 19.99 1.31
N LEU A 559 4.07 19.80 1.40
CA LEU A 559 4.99 20.12 0.32
C LEU A 559 4.72 19.25 -0.91
N LEU A 560 4.60 17.93 -0.74
CA LEU A 560 4.26 17.02 -1.84
C LEU A 560 2.90 17.37 -2.46
N PHE A 561 1.87 17.58 -1.65
CA PHE A 561 0.54 17.98 -2.15
C PHE A 561 0.60 19.28 -2.96
N ALA A 562 1.26 20.31 -2.43
CA ALA A 562 1.39 21.60 -3.09
C ALA A 562 2.16 21.49 -4.42
N TYR A 563 3.19 20.64 -4.47
CA TYR A 563 3.96 20.38 -5.68
C TYR A 563 3.12 19.71 -6.77
N LEU A 564 2.45 18.61 -6.43
CA LEU A 564 1.58 17.88 -7.36
C LEU A 564 0.41 18.74 -7.84
N HIS A 565 -0.15 19.57 -6.96
CA HIS A 565 -1.23 20.50 -7.30
C HIS A 565 -0.78 21.60 -8.27
N ARG A 566 0.40 22.20 -8.05
CA ARG A 566 0.93 23.24 -8.96
C ARG A 566 1.27 22.73 -10.35
N ASN A 567 1.57 21.44 -10.46
CA ASN A 567 1.87 20.78 -11.71
C ASN A 567 0.64 20.10 -12.35
N ASP A 568 -0.57 20.44 -11.89
CA ASP A 568 -1.84 19.93 -12.44
C ASP A 568 -2.01 18.39 -12.34
N VAL A 569 -1.21 17.72 -11.50
CA VAL A 569 -1.32 16.27 -11.25
C VAL A 569 -2.45 15.99 -10.26
N ILE A 570 -2.62 16.86 -9.26
CA ILE A 570 -3.76 16.83 -8.34
C ILE A 570 -4.64 18.04 -8.59
N ARG A 571 -5.94 17.82 -8.74
CA ARG A 571 -6.93 18.90 -8.83
C ARG A 571 -8.05 18.70 -7.81
N TRP A 572 -8.47 19.80 -7.20
CA TRP A 572 -9.63 19.88 -6.32
C TRP A 572 -10.66 20.80 -6.95
N THR A 573 -11.69 20.22 -7.57
CA THR A 573 -12.73 20.95 -8.31
C THR A 573 -14.09 20.37 -7.93
N ASP A 574 -15.10 21.22 -7.74
CA ASP A 574 -16.48 20.81 -7.42
C ASP A 574 -16.61 19.82 -6.24
N ASN A 575 -15.76 20.01 -5.23
CA ASN A 575 -15.63 19.13 -4.07
C ASN A 575 -15.27 17.67 -4.42
N ARG A 576 -14.47 17.48 -5.47
CA ARG A 576 -13.91 16.19 -5.88
C ARG A 576 -12.40 16.35 -6.08
N LEU A 577 -11.64 15.41 -5.53
CA LEU A 577 -10.22 15.26 -5.83
C LEU A 577 -10.05 14.36 -7.06
N SER A 578 -9.26 14.80 -8.02
CA SER A 578 -8.82 13.98 -9.15
C SER A 578 -7.29 13.93 -9.18
N ILE A 579 -6.75 12.76 -9.50
CA ILE A 579 -5.31 12.52 -9.64
C ILE A 579 -5.05 12.02 -11.06
N ASP A 580 -4.10 12.65 -11.75
CA ASP A 580 -3.56 12.17 -13.00
C ASP A 580 -2.45 11.14 -12.72
N TRP A 581 -2.86 9.87 -12.59
CA TRP A 581 -1.99 8.77 -12.15
C TRP A 581 -0.74 8.59 -13.01
N ASP A 582 -0.85 8.82 -14.32
CA ASP A 582 0.26 8.62 -15.27
C ASP A 582 1.37 9.66 -15.07
N ARG A 583 1.03 10.84 -14.52
CA ARG A 583 1.98 11.93 -14.27
C ARG A 583 2.54 11.95 -12.86
N VAL A 584 2.03 11.11 -11.95
CA VAL A 584 2.49 11.09 -10.54
C VAL A 584 3.97 10.77 -10.45
N ALA A 585 4.42 9.67 -11.06
CA ALA A 585 5.80 9.21 -10.91
C ALA A 585 6.83 10.25 -11.41
N GLY A 586 6.61 10.81 -12.60
CA GLY A 586 7.46 11.87 -13.13
C GLY A 586 7.48 13.12 -12.22
N CYS A 587 6.32 13.57 -11.76
CA CYS A 587 6.23 14.75 -10.91
C CYS A 587 6.85 14.53 -9.50
N VAL A 588 6.77 13.31 -8.97
CA VAL A 588 7.45 12.92 -7.72
C VAL A 588 8.97 12.91 -7.91
N ALA A 589 9.45 12.39 -9.05
CA ALA A 589 10.88 12.41 -9.39
C ALA A 589 11.41 13.84 -9.56
N ASP A 590 10.64 14.76 -10.14
CA ASP A 590 11.03 16.17 -10.26
C ASP A 590 11.20 16.83 -8.87
N LEU A 591 10.26 16.63 -7.95
CA LEU A 591 10.38 17.12 -6.57
C LEU A 591 11.57 16.48 -5.85
N ARG A 592 11.80 15.18 -6.04
CA ARG A 592 12.99 14.49 -5.51
C ARG A 592 14.26 15.18 -5.98
N GLY A 593 14.35 15.52 -7.26
CA GLY A 593 15.49 16.24 -7.83
C GLY A 593 15.72 17.62 -7.20
N GLU A 594 14.66 18.36 -6.89
CA GLU A 594 14.77 19.65 -6.17
C GLU A 594 15.32 19.48 -4.75
N VAL A 595 14.84 18.46 -4.03
CA VAL A 595 15.31 18.15 -2.67
C VAL A 595 16.76 17.65 -2.72
N GLU A 596 17.10 16.68 -3.57
CA GLU A 596 18.47 16.19 -3.73
C GLU A 596 19.44 17.31 -4.11
N LYS A 597 19.04 18.23 -4.99
CA LYS A 597 19.84 19.41 -5.32
C LYS A 597 20.08 20.31 -4.11
N LEU A 598 19.07 20.52 -3.25
CA LEU A 598 19.25 21.29 -2.01
C LEU A 598 20.34 20.68 -1.12
N TYR A 599 20.33 19.35 -0.98
CA TYR A 599 21.31 18.60 -0.20
C TYR A 599 22.70 18.62 -0.83
N ARG A 600 22.81 18.36 -2.15
CA ARG A 600 24.07 18.47 -2.89
C ARG A 600 24.71 19.84 -2.77
N ASP A 601 23.93 20.91 -3.01
CA ASP A 601 24.40 22.28 -2.84
C ASP A 601 24.74 22.60 -1.37
N GLY A 602 24.22 21.82 -0.41
CA GLY A 602 24.51 21.94 1.01
C GLY A 602 25.98 21.66 1.36
N ILE A 603 26.67 20.84 0.56
CA ILE A 603 28.09 20.51 0.74
C ILE A 603 28.95 21.77 0.72
N ASP A 604 28.60 22.72 -0.14
CA ASP A 604 29.32 23.98 -0.34
C ASP A 604 28.76 25.15 0.50
N ARG A 605 27.72 24.92 1.32
CA ARG A 605 27.05 25.99 2.09
C ARG A 605 27.46 25.97 3.57
N ALA A 606 27.69 27.16 4.11
CA ALA A 606 27.67 27.35 5.55
C ALA A 606 26.31 26.95 6.14
N LYS A 607 26.29 26.41 7.36
CA LYS A 607 25.09 25.82 8.01
C LYS A 607 23.86 26.76 7.98
N LEU A 608 24.01 28.02 8.38
CA LEU A 608 22.90 28.99 8.36
C LEU A 608 22.41 29.28 6.93
N ALA A 609 23.32 29.38 5.96
CA ALA A 609 22.97 29.62 4.56
C ALA A 609 22.19 28.43 3.97
N HIS A 610 22.56 27.20 4.35
CA HIS A 610 21.81 26.00 3.98
C HIS A 610 20.41 25.98 4.63
N TRP A 611 20.30 26.31 5.92
CA TRP A 611 19.00 26.38 6.62
C TRP A 611 18.04 27.40 6.00
N LEU A 612 18.56 28.56 5.60
CA LEU A 612 17.79 29.58 4.87
C LEU A 612 17.39 29.11 3.47
N ALA A 613 18.25 28.36 2.76
CA ALA A 613 17.91 27.79 1.46
C ALA A 613 16.82 26.72 1.58
N ALA A 614 16.90 25.87 2.59
CA ALA A 614 15.87 24.88 2.89
C ALA A 614 14.52 25.54 3.21
N HIS A 615 14.51 26.58 4.05
CA HIS A 615 13.30 27.35 4.34
C HIS A 615 12.70 27.96 3.06
N ARG A 616 13.52 28.57 2.20
CA ARG A 616 13.07 29.14 0.91
C ARG A 616 12.48 28.09 -0.03
N LEU A 617 13.06 26.88 -0.10
CA LEU A 617 12.50 25.79 -0.91
C LEU A 617 11.08 25.46 -0.43
N VAL A 618 10.91 25.21 0.87
CA VAL A 618 9.59 24.89 1.44
C VAL A 618 8.63 26.05 1.25
N ALA A 619 9.04 27.28 1.57
CA ALA A 619 8.26 28.50 1.44
C ALA A 619 7.83 28.81 0.00
N SER A 620 8.58 28.31 -0.99
CA SER A 620 8.19 28.45 -2.37
C SER A 620 6.89 27.71 -2.66
N TYR A 621 6.58 26.60 -1.97
CA TYR A 621 5.41 25.75 -2.18
C TYR A 621 4.33 25.90 -1.09
N VAL A 622 4.74 25.90 0.18
CA VAL A 622 3.87 25.99 1.35
C VAL A 622 4.05 27.36 1.98
N ALA A 623 2.98 28.15 2.06
CA ALA A 623 3.06 29.50 2.60
C ALA A 623 3.50 29.50 4.08
N PRO A 624 4.58 30.22 4.45
CA PRO A 624 4.94 30.41 5.86
C PRO A 624 3.86 31.20 6.61
N HIS A 625 3.82 31.04 7.92
CA HIS A 625 2.96 31.83 8.80
C HIS A 625 3.24 33.33 8.61
N PRO A 626 2.23 34.22 8.55
CA PRO A 626 2.44 35.66 8.32
C PRO A 626 3.38 36.35 9.33
N ALA A 627 3.47 35.81 10.55
CA ALA A 627 4.36 36.29 11.60
C ALA A 627 5.79 35.70 11.56
N SER A 628 6.11 34.84 10.59
CA SER A 628 7.42 34.20 10.45
C SER A 628 8.55 35.23 10.40
N VAL A 629 9.50 35.11 11.31
CA VAL A 629 10.75 35.89 11.29
C VAL A 629 11.68 35.33 10.21
N TRP A 630 11.71 34.02 10.03
CA TRP A 630 12.51 33.34 9.00
C TRP A 630 12.17 33.79 7.58
N ASN A 631 10.88 33.99 7.29
CA ASN A 631 10.42 34.46 5.98
C ASN A 631 10.84 35.91 5.67
N ARG A 632 11.27 36.68 6.66
CA ARG A 632 11.82 38.05 6.47
C ARG A 632 13.30 38.04 6.10
N GLY A 633 13.97 36.89 6.16
CA GLY A 633 15.38 36.73 5.78
C GLY A 633 16.37 36.88 6.94
N ALA A 634 17.66 36.77 6.61
CA ALA A 634 18.75 36.69 7.58
C ALA A 634 18.85 37.90 8.50
N ASP A 635 18.56 39.11 7.99
CA ASP A 635 18.65 40.37 8.75
C ASP A 635 17.63 40.46 9.90
N ALA A 636 16.56 39.65 9.84
CA ALA A 636 15.55 39.59 10.89
C ALA A 636 15.85 38.51 11.95
N LEU A 637 16.81 37.62 11.69
CA LEU A 637 17.14 36.50 12.58
C LEU A 637 18.19 36.90 13.62
N PRO A 638 18.15 36.35 14.84
CA PRO A 638 19.17 36.58 15.87
C PRO A 638 20.44 35.78 15.60
N VAL A 639 21.16 36.15 14.52
CA VAL A 639 22.28 35.38 13.97
C VAL A 639 23.48 35.30 14.93
N GLU A 640 23.65 36.26 15.84
CA GLU A 640 24.73 36.21 16.85
C GLU A 640 24.55 35.05 17.85
N GLY A 641 23.31 34.56 18.02
CA GLY A 641 22.98 33.44 18.90
C GLY A 641 22.87 32.08 18.20
N PHE A 642 23.40 31.95 16.98
CA PHE A 642 23.33 30.72 16.19
C PHE A 642 24.09 29.55 16.87
N PRO A 643 23.55 28.31 16.87
CA PRO A 643 22.28 27.89 16.26
C PRO A 643 21.05 28.09 17.16
N LYS A 644 21.22 28.20 18.48
CA LYS A 644 20.12 28.14 19.45
C LYS A 644 19.06 29.24 19.26
N ALA A 645 19.45 30.50 19.26
CA ALA A 645 18.52 31.63 19.16
C ALA A 645 17.78 31.65 17.82
N VAL A 646 18.46 31.23 16.75
CA VAL A 646 17.90 31.12 15.40
C VAL A 646 16.82 30.02 15.33
N VAL A 647 17.06 28.86 15.96
CA VAL A 647 16.04 27.80 16.07
C VAL A 647 14.89 28.23 16.99
N ASP A 648 15.15 29.01 18.04
CA ASP A 648 14.12 29.52 18.94
C ASP A 648 13.21 30.57 18.31
N ALA A 649 13.66 31.20 17.22
CA ALA A 649 12.84 32.10 16.42
C ALA A 649 11.81 31.36 15.52
N VAL A 650 11.88 30.03 15.42
CA VAL A 650 10.91 29.21 14.69
C VAL A 650 9.59 29.16 15.45
N LEU A 651 8.49 29.52 14.80
CA LEU A 651 7.16 29.45 15.39
C LEU A 651 6.77 27.99 15.70
N PRO A 652 5.85 27.76 16.66
CA PRO A 652 5.26 26.44 16.87
C PRO A 652 4.71 25.85 15.57
N ASP A 653 3.97 26.63 14.77
CA ASP A 653 3.51 26.25 13.42
C ASP A 653 4.04 27.28 12.41
N GLU A 654 5.26 27.06 11.93
CA GLU A 654 5.92 27.94 10.94
C GLU A 654 5.24 27.87 9.57
N PHE A 655 4.62 26.74 9.26
CA PHE A 655 3.96 26.44 7.99
C PHE A 655 2.56 25.87 8.27
N PRO A 656 1.57 26.76 8.52
CA PRO A 656 0.23 26.36 8.91
C PRO A 656 -0.52 25.64 7.77
N LEU A 657 -1.56 24.90 8.15
CA LEU A 657 -2.37 24.15 7.20
C LEU A 657 -3.01 25.06 6.15
N SER A 658 -3.02 24.59 4.90
CA SER A 658 -3.82 25.20 3.84
C SER A 658 -5.32 25.08 4.13
N MET A 659 -6.15 25.88 3.44
CA MET A 659 -7.61 25.78 3.56
C MET A 659 -8.16 24.38 3.25
N PHE A 660 -7.52 23.67 2.31
CA PHE A 660 -7.86 22.28 2.00
C PHE A 660 -7.62 21.37 3.22
N TYR A 661 -6.43 21.46 3.82
CA TYR A 661 -6.07 20.62 4.96
C TYR A 661 -6.82 20.97 6.25
N GLU A 662 -7.14 22.24 6.47
CA GLU A 662 -8.04 22.67 7.55
C GLU A 662 -9.41 21.99 7.46
N ALA A 663 -9.98 21.92 6.26
CA ALA A 663 -11.26 21.25 6.04
C ALA A 663 -11.15 19.73 6.16
N LEU A 664 -10.10 19.13 5.57
CA LEU A 664 -9.87 17.69 5.60
C LEU A 664 -9.65 17.18 7.03
N ARG A 665 -8.82 17.87 7.82
CA ARG A 665 -8.54 17.55 9.23
C ARG A 665 -9.83 17.47 10.05
N ARG A 666 -10.75 18.43 9.89
CA ARG A 666 -12.03 18.44 10.62
C ARG A 666 -12.92 17.25 10.27
N LYS A 667 -12.86 16.75 9.04
CA LYS A 667 -13.65 15.61 8.61
C LYS A 667 -13.02 14.27 9.00
N LEU A 668 -11.69 14.19 9.04
CA LEU A 668 -10.96 12.95 9.34
C LEU A 668 -10.55 12.78 10.81
N SER A 669 -10.66 13.81 11.64
CA SER A 669 -10.20 13.74 13.05
C SER A 669 -10.80 12.56 13.81
N GLY A 670 -12.10 12.28 13.65
CA GLY A 670 -12.76 11.14 14.30
C GLY A 670 -12.20 9.78 13.86
N VAL A 671 -11.83 9.65 12.58
CA VAL A 671 -11.22 8.42 12.05
C VAL A 671 -9.81 8.26 12.60
N ILE A 672 -8.99 9.31 12.56
CA ILE A 672 -7.61 9.29 13.06
C ILE A 672 -7.57 8.91 14.54
N GLU A 673 -8.41 9.53 15.38
CA GLU A 673 -8.47 9.21 16.82
C GLU A 673 -8.90 7.76 17.06
N ALA A 674 -9.83 7.23 16.25
CA ALA A 674 -10.27 5.84 16.34
C ALA A 674 -9.18 4.82 15.96
N THR A 675 -8.08 5.27 15.33
CA THR A 675 -6.95 4.39 14.99
C THR A 675 -5.92 4.23 16.09
N LYS A 676 -6.05 4.94 17.22
CA LYS A 676 -5.17 4.78 18.37
C LYS A 676 -5.20 3.32 18.86
N GLY A 677 -4.02 2.71 19.03
CA GLY A 677 -3.90 1.33 19.49
C GLY A 677 -4.30 0.26 18.45
N ILE A 678 -4.68 0.65 17.24
CA ILE A 678 -5.09 -0.30 16.19
C ILE A 678 -3.97 -1.30 15.87
N ARG A 679 -4.37 -2.51 15.50
CA ARG A 679 -3.54 -3.60 14.98
C ARG A 679 -4.31 -4.36 13.90
N ALA A 680 -3.64 -5.27 13.20
CA ALA A 680 -4.20 -6.10 12.13
C ALA A 680 -5.53 -6.78 12.48
#